data_AF-A0A6N7G8U4-F1
#
_entry.id   AF-A0A6N7G8U4-F1
#
_cell.length_a   1.000
_cell.length_b   1.000
_cell.length_c   1.000
_cell.angle_alpha   90.00
_cell.angle_beta   90.00
_cell.angle_gamma   90.00
#
_symmetry.space_group_name_H-M   'P 1'
#
loop_
_entity.id
_entity.type
_entity.pdbx_description
1 polymer ?
#
loop_
_entity_poly.entity_id
_entity_poly.type
_entity_poly.pdbx_seq_one_letter_code
_entity_poly.pdbx_strand_id
1 'polypeptide(L)'
;MAGDVDRPRVALVGAHGHGQWHLRNIERLAADGHLRLAGICDPVPLGPGALAPFGDVPVLPRLTDLLTEVAPQVTVICTPIHTHTDLTLAALAAGSHVLLEKPPTATLADFDRLSAGARASGLGCQIGFQSLGSSAVSAVRALIADGAIGDVLGIGAAGTWQRDATYFTRASWAGRRRLDDVPVVDGALTNPFAHATVTALALDGSLERGAVDDIEVELYRANAIEADDTSCLRLRTARGTPVTVAVTLCAEQTRSPYVTVHGTSGTITLAYKEGEVRMRTAVVDRTETYPASDLLLDLLARVRNPAHQLLVPPEATGAFMAVVEAVRTAPEPRSVPPEYWRSVGSGAMSRVEIPGIDAMVMRCAEELTTFSELAPGVVCHGPRQREGTTVTDSMAATSATDGSLARLVVVGRSVANYSDGSTLDQTLSPRPFLHPVTTLTGTVVTDVRPADHRWHLGVSVAIQDVAGVNIWGGRTYLRGQGYTWRDDHGTIRHRGWHRRSDDLLDEDLAWCGPDGDELLTERRVLAARRITDGWALDVSFTLHNNTGAPISLGSPATNGRENAGYGGLFWRLPIAAGETAVFTPDARGEAAVHESRSRWLAYHGDDGDPARPFTVVLAPADDRTAQDRWFVRIDDYPGLCSALATHEPLRIGPGESQSASGNRGDGGRVLPGM
;
A
#
# COMPACT_ATOMS: atom_id res chain seq x y z
N MET A 1 -32.36 48.27 13.51
CA MET A 1 -32.92 47.95 12.17
C MET A 1 -31.94 48.17 11.01
N ALA A 2 -30.62 48.30 11.26
CA ALA A 2 -29.59 48.43 10.21
C ALA A 2 -28.73 47.16 10.01
N GLY A 3 -29.12 46.01 10.58
CA GLY A 3 -28.27 44.81 10.70
C GLY A 3 -28.54 43.66 9.72
N ASP A 4 -29.59 43.75 8.88
CA ASP A 4 -30.02 42.64 8.01
C ASP A 4 -29.62 42.83 6.52
N VAL A 5 -29.25 44.06 6.14
CA VAL A 5 -28.93 44.41 4.73
C VAL A 5 -27.49 44.03 4.35
N ASP A 6 -26.61 43.80 5.32
CA ASP A 6 -25.16 43.64 5.09
C ASP A 6 -24.68 42.17 5.18
N ARG A 7 -25.58 41.22 5.46
CA ARG A 7 -25.25 39.80 5.53
C ARG A 7 -25.36 39.14 4.16
N PRO A 8 -24.33 38.39 3.70
CA PRO A 8 -24.39 37.67 2.45
C PRO A 8 -25.61 36.75 2.36
N ARG A 9 -26.34 36.86 1.25
CA ARG A 9 -27.47 35.97 0.90
C ARG A 9 -26.96 34.64 0.36
N VAL A 10 -27.34 33.54 1.00
CA VAL A 10 -26.91 32.18 0.61
C VAL A 10 -28.10 31.36 0.13
N ALA A 11 -27.98 30.68 -1.00
CA ALA A 11 -28.91 29.66 -1.45
C ALA A 11 -28.31 28.26 -1.29
N LEU A 12 -29.14 27.26 -0.95
CA LEU A 12 -28.75 25.85 -0.90
C LEU A 12 -29.45 25.07 -2.01
N VAL A 13 -28.69 24.32 -2.81
CA VAL A 13 -29.19 23.49 -3.91
C VAL A 13 -28.94 22.02 -3.54
N GLY A 14 -30.02 21.26 -3.35
CA GLY A 14 -29.97 19.92 -2.76
C GLY A 14 -29.91 19.97 -1.23
N ALA A 15 -31.06 19.78 -0.57
CA ALA A 15 -31.19 19.91 0.88
C ALA A 15 -31.43 18.57 1.61
N HIS A 16 -31.48 17.46 0.85
CA HIS A 16 -31.55 16.09 1.39
C HIS A 16 -30.16 15.46 1.54
N GLY A 17 -30.08 14.34 2.27
CA GLY A 17 -28.81 13.62 2.46
C GLY A 17 -27.72 14.51 3.06
N HIS A 18 -26.61 14.69 2.34
CA HIS A 18 -25.51 15.56 2.77
C HIS A 18 -25.90 17.05 2.80
N GLY A 19 -26.92 17.47 2.02
CA GLY A 19 -27.50 18.81 2.07
C GLY A 19 -28.04 19.20 3.45
N GLN A 20 -28.46 18.22 4.27
CA GLN A 20 -28.88 18.48 5.65
C GLN A 20 -27.71 18.93 6.55
N TRP A 21 -26.48 18.48 6.26
CA TRP A 21 -25.30 18.97 6.97
C TRP A 21 -25.03 20.43 6.61
N HIS A 22 -25.13 20.78 5.32
CA HIS A 22 -25.03 22.18 4.88
C HIS A 22 -26.12 23.05 5.50
N LEU A 23 -27.36 22.56 5.57
CA LEU A 23 -28.45 23.30 6.21
C LEU A 23 -28.14 23.60 7.70
N ARG A 24 -27.65 22.60 8.46
CA ARG A 24 -27.21 22.82 9.85
C ARG A 24 -26.02 23.78 9.95
N ASN A 25 -25.08 23.73 9.01
CA ASN A 25 -23.94 24.64 9.02
C ASN A 25 -24.37 26.08 8.70
N ILE A 26 -25.28 26.25 7.74
CA ILE A 26 -25.91 27.53 7.40
C ILE A 26 -26.70 28.06 8.61
N GLU A 27 -27.45 27.21 9.33
CA GLU A 27 -28.15 27.59 10.57
C GLU A 27 -27.18 28.17 11.59
N ARG A 28 -26.10 27.43 11.89
CA ARG A 28 -25.05 27.87 12.82
C ARG A 28 -24.45 29.21 12.39
N LEU A 29 -24.02 29.34 11.14
CA LEU A 29 -23.41 30.57 10.62
C LEU A 29 -24.39 31.74 10.56
N ALA A 30 -25.69 31.49 10.33
CA ALA A 30 -26.72 32.51 10.37
C ALA A 30 -26.97 33.01 11.80
N ALA A 31 -27.00 32.09 12.78
CA ALA A 31 -27.09 32.42 14.20
C ALA A 31 -25.88 33.25 14.67
N ASP A 32 -24.68 32.92 14.17
CA ASP A 32 -23.44 33.68 14.41
C ASP A 32 -23.39 35.01 13.62
N GLY A 33 -24.40 35.29 12.80
CA GLY A 33 -24.53 36.55 12.05
C GLY A 33 -23.63 36.68 10.82
N HIS A 34 -23.03 35.57 10.35
CA HIS A 34 -22.15 35.57 9.19
C HIS A 34 -22.89 35.64 7.85
N LEU A 35 -24.12 35.12 7.78
CA LEU A 35 -24.90 35.00 6.55
C LEU A 35 -26.41 35.00 6.84
N ARG A 36 -27.23 34.96 5.79
CA ARG A 36 -28.64 34.55 5.89
C ARG A 36 -29.00 33.57 4.76
N LEU A 37 -29.82 32.57 5.08
CA LEU A 37 -30.39 31.68 4.07
C LEU A 37 -31.48 32.45 3.31
N ALA A 38 -31.31 32.56 1.99
CA ALA A 38 -32.19 33.32 1.11
C ALA A 38 -33.14 32.43 0.31
N GLY A 39 -32.82 31.15 0.12
CA GLY A 39 -33.63 30.24 -0.67
C GLY A 39 -33.07 28.82 -0.72
N ILE A 40 -33.93 27.86 -1.05
CA ILE A 40 -33.54 26.47 -1.30
C ILE A 40 -34.03 26.03 -2.67
N CYS A 41 -33.16 25.32 -3.40
CA CYS A 41 -33.52 24.64 -4.64
C CYS A 41 -33.53 23.13 -4.40
N ASP A 42 -34.71 22.51 -4.44
CA ASP A 42 -34.83 21.06 -4.37
C ASP A 42 -36.08 20.58 -5.15
N PRO A 43 -35.97 19.59 -6.04
CA PRO A 43 -37.13 19.04 -6.73
C PRO A 43 -38.07 18.27 -5.80
N VAL A 44 -37.59 17.83 -4.63
CA VAL A 44 -38.38 17.11 -3.63
C VAL A 44 -38.67 18.05 -2.45
N PRO A 45 -39.95 18.28 -2.10
CA PRO A 45 -40.31 19.10 -0.95
C PRO A 45 -39.61 18.67 0.34
N LEU A 46 -39.23 19.65 1.17
CA LEU A 46 -38.61 19.38 2.46
C LEU A 46 -39.64 18.91 3.49
N GLY A 47 -39.17 18.15 4.47
CA GLY A 47 -40.01 17.69 5.58
C GLY A 47 -40.55 18.85 6.43
N PRO A 48 -41.70 18.67 7.11
CA PRO A 48 -42.27 19.69 7.99
C PRO A 48 -41.25 20.18 9.03
N GLY A 49 -41.14 21.50 9.20
CA GLY A 49 -40.27 22.11 10.20
C GLY A 49 -38.78 22.17 9.84
N ALA A 50 -38.35 21.63 8.70
CA ALA A 50 -36.95 21.69 8.25
C ALA A 50 -36.40 23.13 8.15
N LEU A 51 -37.28 24.11 7.93
CA LEU A 51 -36.93 25.52 7.79
C LEU A 51 -37.34 26.39 8.98
N ALA A 52 -37.87 25.80 10.05
CA ALA A 52 -38.29 26.55 11.24
C ALA A 52 -37.19 27.50 11.78
N PRO A 53 -35.89 27.14 11.79
CA PRO A 53 -34.83 28.06 12.24
C PRO A 53 -34.59 29.29 11.35
N PHE A 54 -35.03 29.24 10.08
CA PHE A 54 -34.76 30.28 9.08
C PHE A 54 -35.94 31.19 8.78
N GLY A 55 -37.14 30.85 9.26
CA GLY A 55 -38.37 31.56 8.94
C GLY A 55 -38.90 31.23 7.56
N ASP A 56 -39.50 32.22 6.90
CA ASP A 56 -40.08 32.05 5.56
C ASP A 56 -38.98 32.17 4.50
N VAL A 57 -38.60 31.03 3.93
CA VAL A 57 -37.55 30.90 2.90
C VAL A 57 -38.15 30.20 1.69
N PRO A 58 -38.05 30.78 0.48
CA PRO A 58 -38.61 30.18 -0.72
C PRO A 58 -37.91 28.85 -1.04
N VAL A 59 -38.70 27.84 -1.36
CA VAL A 59 -38.25 26.53 -1.83
C VAL A 59 -38.76 26.31 -3.23
N LEU A 60 -37.86 26.29 -4.21
CA LEU A 60 -38.21 26.16 -5.62
C LEU A 60 -37.58 24.89 -6.23
N PRO A 61 -38.21 24.26 -7.23
CA PRO A 61 -37.67 23.03 -7.82
C PRO A 61 -36.56 23.26 -8.86
N ARG A 62 -36.37 24.50 -9.33
CA ARG A 62 -35.41 24.85 -10.38
C ARG A 62 -34.47 25.97 -9.96
N LEU A 63 -33.17 25.77 -10.16
CA LEU A 63 -32.13 26.72 -9.76
C LEU A 63 -32.31 28.08 -10.45
N THR A 64 -32.63 28.11 -11.74
CA THR A 64 -32.81 29.36 -12.49
C THR A 64 -33.91 30.25 -11.90
N ASP A 65 -34.99 29.65 -11.42
CA ASP A 65 -36.09 30.39 -10.80
C ASP A 65 -35.63 30.96 -9.46
N LEU A 66 -34.92 30.15 -8.68
CA LEU A 66 -34.42 30.57 -7.37
C LEU A 66 -33.41 31.72 -7.49
N LEU A 67 -32.46 31.60 -8.43
CA LEU A 67 -31.49 32.66 -8.71
C LEU A 67 -32.18 33.96 -9.09
N THR A 68 -33.28 33.90 -9.87
CA THR A 68 -34.07 35.07 -10.26
C THR A 68 -34.84 35.66 -9.09
N GLU A 69 -35.43 34.82 -8.24
CA GLU A 69 -36.26 35.25 -7.11
C GLU A 69 -35.43 35.87 -5.98
N VAL A 70 -34.31 35.26 -5.61
CA VAL A 70 -33.58 35.61 -4.37
C VAL A 70 -32.22 36.27 -4.61
N ALA A 71 -31.72 36.24 -5.86
CA ALA A 71 -30.43 36.79 -6.28
C ALA A 71 -29.31 36.55 -5.24
N PRO A 72 -28.95 35.29 -4.94
CA PRO A 72 -28.04 34.96 -3.86
C PRO A 72 -26.60 35.36 -4.19
N GLN A 73 -25.86 35.85 -3.20
CA GLN A 73 -24.42 36.14 -3.36
C GLN A 73 -23.57 34.86 -3.31
N VAL A 74 -24.06 33.82 -2.63
CA VAL A 74 -23.43 32.50 -2.58
C VAL A 74 -24.47 31.42 -2.86
N THR A 75 -24.11 30.45 -3.70
CA THR A 75 -24.90 29.23 -3.95
C THR A 75 -24.10 28.01 -3.50
N VAL A 76 -24.64 27.26 -2.55
CA VAL A 76 -24.08 25.97 -2.11
C VAL A 76 -24.73 24.86 -2.92
N ILE A 77 -23.95 24.06 -3.64
CA ILE A 77 -24.43 22.99 -4.52
C ILE A 77 -24.04 21.64 -3.91
N CYS A 78 -25.06 20.89 -3.47
CA CYS A 78 -24.98 19.57 -2.85
C CYS A 78 -25.95 18.60 -3.56
N THR A 79 -25.75 18.42 -4.86
CA THR A 79 -26.63 17.64 -5.75
C THR A 79 -25.93 16.36 -6.21
N PRO A 80 -26.59 15.46 -6.96
CA PRO A 80 -25.89 14.39 -7.65
C PRO A 80 -24.78 14.93 -8.56
N ILE A 81 -23.63 14.28 -8.59
CA ILE A 81 -22.41 14.78 -9.24
C ILE A 81 -22.56 15.15 -10.73
N HIS A 82 -23.42 14.45 -11.47
CA HIS A 82 -23.63 14.72 -12.90
C HIS A 82 -24.29 16.09 -13.17
N THR A 83 -24.91 16.72 -12.18
CA THR A 83 -25.51 18.06 -12.32
C THR A 83 -24.57 19.19 -11.92
N HIS A 84 -23.42 18.88 -11.31
CA HIS A 84 -22.53 19.86 -10.69
C HIS A 84 -22.08 20.97 -11.65
N THR A 85 -21.61 20.60 -12.84
CA THR A 85 -21.04 21.55 -13.80
C THR A 85 -22.07 22.57 -14.27
N ASP A 86 -23.23 22.11 -14.75
CA ASP A 86 -24.24 23.00 -15.30
C ASP A 86 -24.84 23.91 -14.24
N LEU A 87 -25.10 23.39 -13.03
CA LEU A 87 -25.60 24.19 -11.91
C LEU A 87 -24.56 25.21 -11.43
N THR A 88 -23.29 24.84 -11.37
CA THR A 88 -22.19 25.74 -11.00
C THR A 88 -22.08 26.88 -12.01
N LEU A 89 -22.06 26.57 -13.31
CA LEU A 89 -21.98 27.59 -14.36
C LEU A 89 -23.19 28.51 -14.38
N ALA A 90 -24.40 27.98 -14.13
CA ALA A 90 -25.62 28.79 -14.02
C ALA A 90 -25.56 29.76 -12.83
N ALA A 91 -25.10 29.30 -11.67
CA ALA A 91 -24.95 30.14 -10.48
C ALA A 91 -23.90 31.24 -10.69
N LEU A 92 -22.74 30.90 -11.27
CA LEU A 92 -21.68 31.86 -11.58
C LEU A 92 -22.15 32.91 -12.61
N ALA A 93 -22.86 32.48 -13.66
CA ALA A 93 -23.43 33.39 -14.66
C ALA A 93 -24.47 34.35 -14.06
N ALA A 94 -25.16 33.95 -12.99
CA ALA A 94 -26.09 34.79 -12.24
C ALA A 94 -25.40 35.72 -11.22
N GLY A 95 -24.06 35.75 -11.17
CA GLY A 95 -23.32 36.60 -10.24
C GLY A 95 -23.13 35.99 -8.84
N SER A 96 -23.38 34.69 -8.67
CA SER A 96 -23.28 34.00 -7.38
C SER A 96 -21.94 33.27 -7.23
N HIS A 97 -21.25 33.49 -6.12
CA HIS A 97 -20.12 32.65 -5.72
C HIS A 97 -20.61 31.23 -5.43
N VAL A 98 -19.78 30.21 -5.64
CA VAL A 98 -20.21 28.80 -5.51
C VAL A 98 -19.39 28.06 -4.46
N LEU A 99 -20.06 27.35 -3.55
CA LEU A 99 -19.48 26.23 -2.81
C LEU A 99 -20.03 24.95 -3.43
N LEU A 100 -19.18 24.15 -4.07
CA LEU A 100 -19.55 22.94 -4.76
C LEU A 100 -19.10 21.71 -3.98
N GLU A 101 -20.01 20.78 -3.68
CA GLU A 101 -19.64 19.54 -3.03
C GLU A 101 -18.68 18.68 -3.84
N LYS A 102 -17.91 17.86 -3.13
CA LYS A 102 -16.99 16.89 -3.75
C LYS A 102 -17.74 15.62 -4.16
N PRO A 103 -17.24 14.88 -5.17
CA PRO A 103 -16.22 15.30 -6.14
C PRO A 103 -16.72 16.43 -7.05
N PRO A 104 -15.84 17.28 -7.61
CA PRO A 104 -16.25 18.42 -8.42
C PRO A 104 -17.14 18.02 -9.60
N THR A 105 -16.73 17.01 -10.37
CA THR A 105 -17.44 16.55 -11.57
C THR A 105 -17.16 15.06 -11.79
N ALA A 106 -17.96 14.40 -12.65
CA ALA A 106 -17.79 12.99 -12.96
C ALA A 106 -16.79 12.71 -14.09
N THR A 107 -16.36 13.73 -14.85
CA THR A 107 -15.45 13.57 -15.99
C THR A 107 -14.41 14.69 -16.02
N LEU A 108 -13.21 14.41 -16.55
CA LEU A 108 -12.18 15.45 -16.68
C LEU A 108 -12.62 16.59 -17.63
N ALA A 109 -13.38 16.28 -18.67
CA ALA A 109 -13.90 17.27 -19.61
C ALA A 109 -14.89 18.25 -18.95
N ASP A 110 -15.77 17.74 -18.08
CA ASP A 110 -16.67 18.59 -17.30
C ASP A 110 -15.91 19.43 -16.28
N PHE A 111 -14.87 18.89 -15.66
CA PHE A 111 -14.00 19.66 -14.77
C PHE A 111 -13.28 20.80 -15.50
N ASP A 112 -12.80 20.56 -16.72
CA ASP A 112 -12.17 21.59 -17.54
C ASP A 112 -13.17 22.71 -17.89
N ARG A 113 -14.40 22.33 -18.25
CA ARG A 113 -15.50 23.26 -18.51
C ARG A 113 -15.87 24.08 -17.26
N LEU A 114 -15.98 23.42 -16.11
CA LEU A 114 -16.25 24.05 -14.82
C LEU A 114 -15.17 25.06 -14.45
N SER A 115 -13.90 24.64 -14.51
CA SER A 115 -12.74 25.46 -14.14
C SER A 115 -12.59 26.67 -15.05
N ALA A 116 -12.79 26.50 -16.36
CA ALA A 116 -12.79 27.59 -17.32
C ALA A 116 -13.92 28.60 -17.04
N GLY A 117 -15.12 28.12 -16.76
CA GLY A 117 -16.26 29.00 -16.42
C GLY A 117 -16.07 29.74 -15.10
N ALA A 118 -15.56 29.07 -14.06
CA ALA A 118 -15.19 29.70 -12.80
C ALA A 118 -14.19 30.84 -13.02
N ARG A 119 -13.11 30.58 -13.75
CA ARG A 119 -12.10 31.60 -14.09
C ARG A 119 -12.67 32.76 -14.89
N ALA A 120 -13.48 32.48 -15.91
CA ALA A 120 -14.09 33.50 -16.76
C ALA A 120 -15.06 34.41 -15.99
N SER A 121 -15.73 33.89 -14.97
CA SER A 121 -16.66 34.68 -14.14
C SER A 121 -15.97 35.70 -13.23
N GLY A 122 -14.71 35.46 -12.85
CA GLY A 122 -14.00 36.23 -11.81
C GLY A 122 -14.54 36.04 -10.38
N LEU A 123 -15.56 35.20 -10.20
CA LEU A 123 -16.16 34.88 -8.91
C LEU A 123 -15.42 33.72 -8.22
N GLY A 124 -15.68 33.58 -6.92
CA GLY A 124 -15.14 32.47 -6.14
C GLY A 124 -15.90 31.18 -6.39
N CYS A 125 -15.19 30.09 -6.70
CA CYS A 125 -15.69 28.72 -6.67
C CYS A 125 -14.85 27.93 -5.68
N GLN A 126 -15.46 27.37 -4.65
CA GLN A 126 -14.82 26.59 -3.59
C GLN A 126 -15.28 25.14 -3.72
N ILE A 127 -14.36 24.18 -3.74
CA ILE A 127 -14.69 22.76 -3.74
C ILE A 127 -14.75 22.22 -2.31
N GLY A 128 -15.76 21.40 -1.99
CA GLY A 128 -16.06 20.84 -0.67
C GLY A 128 -15.06 19.83 -0.10
N PHE A 129 -13.78 19.87 -0.48
CA PHE A 129 -12.74 19.03 0.12
C PHE A 129 -12.27 19.58 1.47
N GLN A 130 -13.07 19.34 2.52
CA GLN A 130 -12.78 19.79 3.89
C GLN A 130 -11.38 19.44 4.41
N SER A 131 -10.79 18.31 3.97
CA SER A 131 -9.43 17.92 4.37
C SER A 131 -8.36 18.91 3.92
N LEU A 132 -8.57 19.59 2.78
CA LEU A 132 -7.66 20.64 2.29
C LEU A 132 -7.86 21.98 3.03
N GLY A 133 -9.00 22.16 3.70
CA GLY A 133 -9.24 23.29 4.60
C GLY A 133 -8.58 23.14 5.97
N SER A 134 -7.85 22.03 6.23
CA SER A 134 -7.14 21.81 7.48
C SER A 134 -5.77 22.47 7.50
N SER A 135 -5.48 23.19 8.60
CA SER A 135 -4.14 23.72 8.86
C SER A 135 -3.08 22.61 9.01
N ALA A 136 -3.49 21.35 9.24
CA ALA A 136 -2.63 20.19 9.26
C ALA A 136 -1.83 20.01 7.96
N VAL A 137 -2.47 20.25 6.81
CA VAL A 137 -1.81 20.08 5.49
C VAL A 137 -0.62 21.04 5.39
N SER A 138 -0.82 22.31 5.76
CA SER A 138 0.26 23.31 5.73
C SER A 138 1.36 22.98 6.73
N ALA A 139 1.01 22.51 7.93
CA ALA A 139 1.98 22.11 8.95
C ALA A 139 2.84 20.91 8.51
N VAL A 140 2.22 19.87 7.95
CA VAL A 140 2.95 18.70 7.43
C VAL A 140 3.87 19.11 6.28
N ARG A 141 3.40 19.97 5.36
CA ARG A 141 4.25 20.48 4.27
C ARG A 141 5.44 21.29 4.77
N ALA A 142 5.27 22.07 5.83
CA ALA A 142 6.38 22.77 6.47
C ALA A 142 7.40 21.78 7.07
N LEU A 143 6.93 20.74 7.78
CA LEU A 143 7.82 19.69 8.32
C LEU A 143 8.60 18.95 7.22
N ILE A 144 7.96 18.68 6.07
CA ILE A 144 8.63 18.09 4.91
C ILE A 144 9.70 19.05 4.37
N ALA A 145 9.36 20.33 4.19
CA ALA A 145 10.29 21.33 3.68
C ALA A 145 11.49 21.56 4.61
N ASP A 146 11.28 21.45 5.92
CA ASP A 146 12.33 21.54 6.95
C ASP A 146 13.20 20.27 7.05
N GLY A 147 12.89 19.22 6.27
CA GLY A 147 13.63 17.96 6.27
C GLY A 147 13.42 17.11 7.51
N ALA A 148 12.30 17.30 8.23
CA ALA A 148 12.04 16.65 9.53
C ALA A 148 12.04 15.11 9.47
N ILE A 149 11.84 14.52 8.29
CA ILE A 149 11.88 13.07 8.04
C ILE A 149 12.92 12.67 6.97
N GLY A 150 13.86 13.56 6.63
CA GLY A 150 14.78 13.37 5.51
C GLY A 150 14.10 13.49 4.15
N ASP A 151 14.66 12.82 3.15
CA ASP A 151 14.11 12.82 1.78
C ASP A 151 12.81 12.02 1.72
N VAL A 152 11.79 12.54 1.03
CA VAL A 152 10.52 11.87 0.83
C VAL A 152 10.71 10.67 -0.11
N LEU A 153 10.34 9.48 0.37
CA LEU A 153 10.36 8.22 -0.36
C LEU A 153 9.03 7.95 -1.07
N GLY A 154 7.92 8.46 -0.52
CA GLY A 154 6.58 8.32 -1.08
C GLY A 154 5.47 8.61 -0.07
N ILE A 155 4.22 8.52 -0.53
CA ILE A 155 3.04 8.82 0.29
C ILE A 155 2.05 7.67 0.22
N GLY A 156 1.71 7.10 1.36
CA GLY A 156 0.68 6.08 1.51
C GLY A 156 -0.61 6.66 2.08
N ALA A 157 -1.77 6.13 1.70
CA ALA A 157 -3.02 6.45 2.37
C ALA A 157 -3.89 5.20 2.52
N ALA A 158 -4.52 5.07 3.69
CA ALA A 158 -5.33 3.92 4.05
C ALA A 158 -6.72 4.36 4.54
N GLY A 159 -7.74 3.57 4.20
CA GLY A 159 -9.10 3.78 4.70
C GLY A 159 -9.90 2.49 4.80
N THR A 160 -10.36 2.15 6.00
CA THR A 160 -11.16 0.94 6.25
C THR A 160 -12.48 1.34 6.90
N TRP A 161 -13.58 1.27 6.16
CA TRP A 161 -14.92 1.57 6.68
C TRP A 161 -15.84 0.38 6.52
N GLN A 162 -16.77 0.22 7.47
CA GLN A 162 -17.92 -0.67 7.31
C GLN A 162 -19.07 0.12 6.69
N ARG A 163 -19.62 -0.39 5.59
CA ARG A 163 -20.87 0.11 5.01
C ARG A 163 -21.90 -0.99 4.90
N ASP A 164 -23.09 -0.74 5.44
CA ASP A 164 -24.23 -1.63 5.30
C ASP A 164 -24.96 -1.39 3.97
N ALA A 165 -25.94 -2.25 3.69
CA ALA A 165 -26.76 -2.18 2.48
C ALA A 165 -27.50 -0.84 2.30
N THR A 166 -27.80 -0.10 3.37
CA THR A 166 -28.46 1.21 3.26
C THR A 166 -27.56 2.25 2.61
N TYR A 167 -26.24 2.13 2.78
CA TYR A 167 -25.29 3.03 2.13
C TYR A 167 -25.39 2.94 0.60
N PHE A 168 -25.49 1.74 0.05
CA PHE A 168 -25.54 1.53 -1.41
C PHE A 168 -26.94 1.76 -2.01
N THR A 169 -27.97 1.93 -1.17
CA THR A 169 -29.35 2.21 -1.59
C THR A 169 -29.84 3.60 -1.20
N ARG A 170 -28.95 4.44 -0.63
CA ARG A 170 -29.25 5.80 -0.15
C ARG A 170 -29.75 6.75 -1.24
N ALA A 171 -29.42 6.48 -2.49
CA ALA A 171 -29.80 7.26 -3.66
C ALA A 171 -29.74 6.40 -4.93
N SER A 172 -30.41 6.82 -6.00
CA SER A 172 -30.44 6.08 -7.28
C SER A 172 -29.06 5.91 -7.93
N TRP A 173 -28.12 6.82 -7.65
CA TRP A 173 -26.74 6.81 -8.15
C TRP A 173 -25.75 6.09 -7.23
N ALA A 174 -26.16 5.67 -6.04
CA ALA A 174 -25.26 5.09 -5.05
C ALA A 174 -24.69 3.74 -5.53
N GLY A 175 -23.37 3.56 -5.43
CA GLY A 175 -22.66 2.39 -5.93
C GLY A 175 -22.70 2.23 -7.45
N ARG A 176 -23.10 3.26 -8.20
CA ARG A 176 -23.17 3.19 -9.66
C ARG A 176 -21.95 3.79 -10.33
N ARG A 177 -21.64 3.29 -11.53
CA ARG A 177 -20.69 3.96 -12.44
C ARG A 177 -21.43 4.95 -13.33
N ARG A 178 -22.69 4.63 -13.70
CA ARG A 178 -23.54 5.46 -14.56
C ARG A 178 -24.97 5.55 -14.02
N LEU A 179 -25.64 6.65 -14.30
CA LEU A 179 -27.08 6.82 -14.11
C LEU A 179 -27.66 7.31 -15.44
N ASP A 180 -28.56 6.53 -16.04
CA ASP A 180 -29.16 6.84 -17.36
C ASP A 180 -28.09 7.19 -18.42
N ASP A 181 -27.06 6.33 -18.52
CA ASP A 181 -25.86 6.48 -19.36
C ASP A 181 -24.91 7.64 -19.03
N VAL A 182 -25.27 8.50 -18.07
CA VAL A 182 -24.44 9.61 -17.59
C VAL A 182 -23.47 9.14 -16.50
N PRO A 183 -22.16 9.42 -16.59
CA PRO A 183 -21.21 9.04 -15.55
C PRO A 183 -21.54 9.63 -14.18
N VAL A 184 -21.42 8.82 -13.12
CA VAL A 184 -21.53 9.25 -11.71
C VAL A 184 -20.38 8.75 -10.83
N VAL A 185 -19.69 7.67 -11.22
CA VAL A 185 -18.41 7.22 -10.63
C VAL A 185 -18.43 7.15 -9.09
N ASP A 186 -19.43 6.49 -8.49
CA ASP A 186 -19.60 6.39 -7.02
C ASP A 186 -18.82 5.23 -6.40
N GLY A 187 -17.51 5.18 -6.65
CA GLY A 187 -16.58 4.15 -6.14
C GLY A 187 -15.88 4.56 -4.85
N ALA A 188 -15.24 3.59 -4.17
CA ALA A 188 -14.56 3.79 -2.90
C ALA A 188 -13.49 4.89 -2.95
N LEU A 189 -12.67 4.92 -4.02
CA LEU A 189 -11.62 5.92 -4.22
C LEU A 189 -12.16 7.31 -4.58
N THR A 190 -13.28 7.37 -5.29
CA THR A 190 -13.79 8.61 -5.89
C THR A 190 -14.81 9.32 -5.03
N ASN A 191 -15.50 8.65 -4.10
CA ASN A 191 -16.43 9.32 -3.19
C ASN A 191 -16.04 9.22 -1.69
N PRO A 192 -16.28 8.10 -0.98
CA PRO A 192 -16.09 8.05 0.47
C PRO A 192 -14.66 8.35 0.90
N PHE A 193 -13.66 7.87 0.15
CA PHE A 193 -12.25 8.11 0.45
C PHE A 193 -11.56 9.08 -0.51
N ALA A 194 -12.32 9.90 -1.25
CA ALA A 194 -11.76 10.95 -2.11
C ALA A 194 -10.76 11.87 -1.36
N HIS A 195 -11.03 12.10 -0.07
CA HIS A 195 -10.14 12.86 0.81
C HIS A 195 -8.76 12.23 1.00
N ALA A 196 -8.64 10.89 1.00
CA ALA A 196 -7.35 10.22 1.15
C ALA A 196 -6.42 10.59 -0.02
N THR A 197 -6.93 10.48 -1.25
CA THR A 197 -6.19 10.79 -2.48
C THR A 197 -5.83 12.27 -2.58
N VAL A 198 -6.81 13.17 -2.42
CA VAL A 198 -6.55 14.61 -2.58
C VAL A 198 -5.61 15.13 -1.48
N THR A 199 -5.70 14.58 -0.26
CA THR A 199 -4.80 14.98 0.84
C THR A 199 -3.38 14.47 0.58
N ALA A 200 -3.20 13.25 0.09
CA ALA A 200 -1.88 12.75 -0.31
C ALA A 200 -1.23 13.64 -1.39
N LEU A 201 -2.00 14.03 -2.42
CA LEU A 201 -1.55 14.96 -3.45
C LEU A 201 -1.23 16.36 -2.88
N ALA A 202 -1.99 16.83 -1.88
CA ALA A 202 -1.72 18.09 -1.21
C ALA A 202 -0.42 18.07 -0.41
N LEU A 203 -0.14 16.97 0.31
CA LEU A 203 1.11 16.82 1.06
C LEU A 203 2.33 16.79 0.13
N ASP A 204 2.20 16.16 -1.05
CA ASP A 204 3.22 16.25 -2.11
C ASP A 204 3.30 17.65 -2.75
N GLY A 205 2.26 18.47 -2.64
CA GLY A 205 2.17 19.75 -3.35
C GLY A 205 1.86 19.60 -4.85
N SER A 206 1.21 18.51 -5.24
CA SER A 206 0.89 18.13 -6.62
C SER A 206 -0.62 18.10 -6.86
N LEU A 207 -1.29 19.23 -6.62
CA LEU A 207 -2.76 19.36 -6.71
C LEU A 207 -3.26 19.78 -8.09
N GLU A 208 -2.41 20.41 -8.90
CA GLU A 208 -2.80 21.03 -10.16
C GLU A 208 -3.06 20.00 -11.26
N ARG A 209 -3.83 20.41 -12.28
CA ARG A 209 -4.04 19.60 -13.48
C ARG A 209 -2.70 19.34 -14.18
N GLY A 210 -2.39 18.08 -14.45
CA GLY A 210 -1.11 17.67 -15.06
C GLY A 210 0.01 17.39 -14.06
N ALA A 211 -0.26 17.43 -12.75
CA ALA A 211 0.73 17.10 -11.71
C ALA A 211 0.89 15.58 -11.46
N VAL A 212 0.31 14.73 -12.31
CA VAL A 212 0.35 13.26 -12.21
C VAL A 212 0.77 12.69 -13.56
N ASP A 213 1.83 11.87 -13.57
CA ASP A 213 2.43 11.29 -14.77
C ASP A 213 1.82 9.94 -15.15
N ASP A 214 1.49 9.13 -14.15
CA ASP A 214 1.05 7.75 -14.33
C ASP A 214 0.06 7.37 -13.23
N ILE A 215 -0.95 6.57 -13.59
CA ILE A 215 -2.02 6.13 -12.69
C ILE A 215 -2.34 4.66 -12.97
N GLU A 216 -2.18 3.83 -11.96
CA GLU A 216 -2.60 2.43 -11.92
C GLU A 216 -3.72 2.26 -10.90
N VAL A 217 -4.82 1.62 -11.30
CA VAL A 217 -5.94 1.33 -10.41
C VAL A 217 -6.28 -0.16 -10.39
N GLU A 218 -6.54 -0.65 -9.19
CA GLU A 218 -7.14 -1.94 -8.93
C GLU A 218 -8.51 -1.74 -8.29
N LEU A 219 -9.56 -2.12 -9.02
CA LEU A 219 -10.95 -1.88 -8.64
C LEU A 219 -11.63 -3.22 -8.40
N TYR A 220 -12.15 -3.43 -7.19
CA TYR A 220 -12.86 -4.63 -6.79
C TYR A 220 -14.23 -4.30 -6.19
N ARG A 221 -15.16 -5.26 -6.31
CA ARG A 221 -16.49 -5.19 -5.70
C ARG A 221 -16.89 -6.51 -5.05
N ALA A 222 -17.29 -6.48 -3.79
CA ALA A 222 -17.92 -7.61 -3.11
C ALA A 222 -19.43 -7.40 -2.95
N ASN A 223 -19.88 -6.14 -2.85
CA ASN A 223 -21.28 -5.76 -2.88
C ASN A 223 -21.86 -5.87 -4.30
N ALA A 224 -23.17 -6.08 -4.38
CA ALA A 224 -23.92 -6.12 -5.63
C ALA A 224 -24.17 -4.70 -6.19
N ILE A 225 -23.10 -4.01 -6.55
CA ILE A 225 -23.07 -2.64 -7.07
C ILE A 225 -22.30 -2.59 -8.41
N GLU A 226 -22.39 -1.50 -9.18
CA GLU A 226 -21.62 -1.34 -10.43
C GLU A 226 -20.20 -0.84 -10.16
N ALA A 227 -20.05 0.06 -9.19
CA ALA A 227 -18.77 0.67 -8.82
C ALA A 227 -17.94 -0.24 -7.90
N ASP A 228 -16.73 0.21 -7.59
CA ASP A 228 -15.83 -0.44 -6.65
C ASP A 228 -16.19 -0.13 -5.19
N ASP A 229 -16.05 -1.14 -4.32
CA ASP A 229 -16.13 -0.98 -2.86
C ASP A 229 -14.79 -1.24 -2.15
N THR A 230 -13.82 -1.82 -2.86
CA THR A 230 -12.49 -2.15 -2.37
C THR A 230 -11.49 -1.86 -3.47
N SER A 231 -10.57 -0.92 -3.23
CA SER A 231 -9.76 -0.35 -4.29
C SER A 231 -8.36 0.01 -3.83
N CYS A 232 -7.41 -0.15 -4.75
CA CYS A 232 -6.05 0.35 -4.59
C CYS A 232 -5.68 1.18 -5.82
N LEU A 233 -4.95 2.26 -5.57
CA LEU A 233 -4.44 3.19 -6.57
C LEU A 233 -2.95 3.35 -6.29
N ARG A 234 -2.14 3.27 -7.34
CA ARG A 234 -0.77 3.77 -7.33
C ARG A 234 -0.63 4.82 -8.42
N LEU A 235 -0.05 5.96 -8.07
CA LEU A 235 0.29 7.00 -9.04
C LEU A 235 1.70 7.52 -8.82
N ARG A 236 2.26 8.13 -9.85
CA ARG A 236 3.50 8.91 -9.75
C ARG A 236 3.18 10.37 -10.05
N THR A 237 3.54 11.27 -9.14
CA THR A 237 3.37 12.71 -9.40
C THR A 237 4.43 13.21 -10.38
N ALA A 238 4.21 14.35 -11.02
CA ALA A 238 5.19 14.99 -11.90
C ALA A 238 6.49 15.38 -11.17
N ARG A 239 6.47 15.37 -9.83
CA ARG A 239 7.64 15.55 -8.96
C ARG A 239 8.44 14.25 -8.76
N GLY A 240 7.98 13.12 -9.31
CA GLY A 240 8.56 11.80 -9.16
C GLY A 240 8.11 11.04 -7.91
N THR A 241 7.25 11.62 -7.06
CA THR A 241 6.82 11.00 -5.81
C THR A 241 5.84 9.86 -6.08
N PRO A 242 6.10 8.63 -5.59
CA PRO A 242 5.11 7.56 -5.64
C PRO A 242 4.04 7.78 -4.56
N VAL A 243 2.78 7.68 -4.95
CA VAL A 243 1.62 7.77 -4.05
C VAL A 243 0.79 6.50 -4.17
N THR A 244 0.53 5.84 -3.05
CA THR A 244 -0.31 4.64 -2.98
C THR A 244 -1.50 4.87 -2.06
N VAL A 245 -2.71 4.61 -2.54
CA VAL A 245 -3.95 4.74 -1.76
C VAL A 245 -4.66 3.41 -1.80
N ALA A 246 -4.92 2.81 -0.64
CA ALA A 246 -5.70 1.58 -0.52
C ALA A 246 -6.89 1.80 0.41
N VAL A 247 -8.07 1.35 -0.01
CA VAL A 247 -9.31 1.65 0.68
C VAL A 247 -10.33 0.53 0.54
N THR A 248 -11.21 0.37 1.53
CA THR A 248 -12.32 -0.58 1.47
C THR A 248 -13.53 -0.09 2.26
N LEU A 249 -14.72 -0.40 1.75
CA LEU A 249 -16.02 -0.28 2.41
C LEU A 249 -16.52 -1.62 2.98
N CYS A 250 -15.71 -2.68 2.82
CA CYS A 250 -15.95 -4.04 3.29
C CYS A 250 -15.05 -4.40 4.48
N ALA A 251 -14.66 -3.39 5.27
CA ALA A 251 -13.73 -3.55 6.38
C ALA A 251 -14.26 -4.45 7.50
N GLU A 252 -13.34 -5.13 8.18
CA GLU A 252 -13.63 -5.80 9.45
C GLU A 252 -13.87 -4.78 10.55
N GLN A 253 -13.17 -3.65 10.52
CA GLN A 253 -13.30 -2.57 11.49
C GLN A 253 -13.30 -1.19 10.81
N THR A 254 -14.23 -0.33 11.24
CA THR A 254 -14.19 1.08 10.86
C THR A 254 -13.05 1.77 11.60
N ARG A 255 -12.06 2.28 10.86
CA ARG A 255 -10.94 3.07 11.39
C ARG A 255 -10.93 4.47 10.81
N SER A 256 -10.30 5.39 11.54
CA SER A 256 -10.03 6.73 11.00
C SER A 256 -9.04 6.59 9.84
N PRO A 257 -9.39 7.08 8.64
CA PRO A 257 -8.48 7.02 7.51
C PRO A 257 -7.34 8.01 7.69
N TYR A 258 -6.18 7.68 7.12
CA TYR A 258 -4.97 8.47 7.30
C TYR A 258 -4.12 8.52 6.02
N VAL A 259 -3.20 9.47 5.99
CA VAL A 259 -2.18 9.65 4.95
C VAL A 259 -0.82 9.68 5.63
N THR A 260 0.13 8.85 5.21
CA THR A 260 1.49 8.79 5.73
C THR A 260 2.48 9.23 4.67
N VAL A 261 3.30 10.22 4.99
CA VAL A 261 4.48 10.60 4.22
C VAL A 261 5.67 9.81 4.76
N HIS A 262 6.28 9.00 3.91
CA HIS A 262 7.44 8.19 4.22
C HIS A 262 8.71 8.95 3.83
N GLY A 263 9.63 9.10 4.76
CA GLY A 263 10.93 9.72 4.53
C GLY A 263 12.09 8.79 4.90
N THR A 264 13.30 9.13 4.48
CA THR A 264 14.51 8.33 4.77
C THR A 264 14.85 8.20 6.26
N SER A 265 14.33 9.10 7.09
CA SER A 265 14.65 9.18 8.52
C SER A 265 13.42 9.14 9.44
N GLY A 266 12.23 8.94 8.88
CA GLY A 266 10.99 8.89 9.65
C GLY A 266 9.72 8.96 8.81
N THR A 267 8.59 9.11 9.49
CA THR A 267 7.25 9.20 8.88
C THR A 267 6.45 10.34 9.49
N ILE A 268 5.58 10.96 8.70
CA ILE A 268 4.52 11.86 9.18
C ILE A 268 3.17 11.29 8.77
N THR A 269 2.33 10.93 9.74
CA THR A 269 0.97 10.40 9.52
C THR A 269 -0.07 11.45 9.88
N LEU A 270 -0.95 11.77 8.95
CA LEU A 270 -2.09 12.67 9.11
C LEU A 270 -3.39 11.87 9.10
N ALA A 271 -4.05 11.76 10.26
CA ALA A 271 -5.44 11.35 10.37
C ALA A 271 -6.34 12.56 10.01
N TYR A 272 -6.66 12.70 8.73
CA TYR A 272 -7.15 13.96 8.15
C TYR A 272 -8.57 14.34 8.57
N LYS A 273 -9.34 13.42 9.16
CA LYS A 273 -10.67 13.74 9.71
C LYS A 273 -10.57 14.42 11.07
N GLU A 274 -9.59 14.01 11.87
CA GLU A 274 -9.33 14.50 13.21
C GLU A 274 -8.37 15.70 13.21
N GLY A 275 -7.63 15.90 12.11
CA GLY A 275 -6.57 16.91 12.05
C GLY A 275 -5.36 16.52 12.90
N GLU A 276 -5.21 15.24 13.23
CA GLU A 276 -4.11 14.72 14.04
C GLU A 276 -2.90 14.40 13.16
N VAL A 277 -1.77 15.00 13.47
CA VAL A 277 -0.48 14.80 12.82
C VAL A 277 0.44 14.11 13.80
N ARG A 278 0.90 12.91 13.45
CA ARG A 278 1.93 12.17 14.20
C ARG A 278 3.22 12.12 13.40
N MET A 279 4.32 12.57 13.99
CA MET A 279 5.66 12.48 13.40
C MET A 279 6.50 11.49 14.20
N ARG A 280 7.09 10.51 13.51
CA ARG A 280 7.98 9.50 14.10
C ARG A 280 9.32 9.48 13.37
N THR A 281 10.42 9.57 14.12
CA THR A 281 11.81 9.41 13.68
C THR A 281 12.53 8.53 14.70
N ALA A 282 13.82 8.28 14.53
CA ALA A 282 14.62 7.55 15.53
C ALA A 282 14.69 8.25 16.91
N VAL A 283 14.44 9.56 16.97
CA VAL A 283 14.64 10.39 18.18
C VAL A 283 13.39 11.17 18.60
N VAL A 284 12.36 11.24 17.76
CA VAL A 284 11.09 11.95 18.03
C VAL A 284 9.92 11.03 17.74
N ASP A 285 8.97 10.90 18.67
CA ASP A 285 7.61 10.42 18.40
C ASP A 285 6.65 11.43 19.06
N ARG A 286 5.98 12.26 18.26
CA ARG A 286 5.08 13.30 18.75
C ARG A 286 3.80 13.37 17.94
N THR A 287 2.72 13.79 18.60
CA THR A 287 1.40 13.98 18.01
C THR A 287 0.89 15.38 18.31
N GLU A 288 0.36 16.05 17.31
CA GLU A 288 -0.22 17.39 17.39
C GLU A 288 -1.58 17.42 16.67
N THR A 289 -2.50 18.28 17.11
CA THR A 289 -3.84 18.40 16.53
C THR A 289 -4.03 19.80 15.94
N TYR A 290 -4.58 19.84 14.73
CA TYR A 290 -4.71 21.05 13.93
C TYR A 290 -6.18 21.29 13.58
N PRO A 291 -6.70 22.52 13.72
CA PRO A 291 -8.08 22.83 13.38
C PRO A 291 -8.31 22.84 11.86
N ALA A 292 -9.56 22.55 11.48
CA ALA A 292 -10.08 22.71 10.13
C ALA A 292 -10.87 24.01 9.99
N SER A 293 -10.71 24.69 8.85
CA SER A 293 -11.50 25.86 8.48
C SER A 293 -12.82 25.47 7.84
N ASP A 294 -13.87 26.23 8.11
CA ASP A 294 -15.16 26.10 7.43
C ASP A 294 -15.07 26.71 6.03
N LEU A 295 -15.24 25.88 4.99
CA LEU A 295 -15.10 26.29 3.59
C LEU A 295 -16.20 27.27 3.13
N LEU A 296 -17.38 27.26 3.75
CA LEU A 296 -18.40 28.29 3.48
C LEU A 296 -17.98 29.62 4.10
N LEU A 297 -17.42 29.60 5.32
CA LEU A 297 -16.89 30.81 5.94
C LEU A 297 -15.71 31.40 5.14
N ASP A 298 -14.83 30.56 4.61
CA ASP A 298 -13.74 30.96 3.71
C ASP A 298 -14.28 31.60 2.42
N LEU A 299 -15.32 31.02 1.82
CA LEU A 299 -15.97 31.60 0.65
C LEU A 299 -16.65 32.94 0.97
N LEU A 300 -17.25 33.09 2.15
CA LEU A 300 -17.82 34.37 2.60
C LEU A 300 -16.73 35.44 2.80
N ALA A 301 -15.51 35.06 3.20
CA ALA A 301 -14.38 35.98 3.24
C ALA A 301 -14.03 36.50 1.82
N ARG A 302 -14.08 35.63 0.80
CA ARG A 302 -13.94 36.02 -0.61
C ARG A 302 -15.04 36.96 -1.10
N VAL A 303 -16.29 36.76 -0.68
CA VAL A 303 -17.40 37.68 -1.01
C VAL A 303 -17.14 39.08 -0.46
N ARG A 304 -16.61 39.17 0.77
CA ARG A 304 -16.31 40.44 1.45
C ARG A 304 -15.02 41.10 0.93
N ASN A 305 -14.05 40.29 0.51
CA ASN A 305 -12.76 40.74 0.01
C ASN A 305 -12.40 40.00 -1.30
N PRO A 306 -12.58 40.65 -2.47
CA PRO A 306 -12.18 40.09 -3.76
C PRO A 306 -10.67 39.86 -3.97
N ALA A 307 -9.82 40.12 -2.98
CA ALA A 307 -8.41 39.72 -2.98
C ALA A 307 -8.14 38.44 -2.15
N HIS A 308 -9.10 37.98 -1.34
CA HIS A 308 -8.96 36.76 -0.54
C HIS A 308 -8.77 35.54 -1.45
N GLN A 309 -7.78 34.70 -1.16
CA GLN A 309 -7.55 33.46 -1.89
C GLN A 309 -8.33 32.34 -1.22
N LEU A 310 -9.09 31.58 -2.01
CA LEU A 310 -9.84 30.44 -1.50
C LEU A 310 -8.88 29.31 -1.12
N LEU A 311 -9.24 28.55 -0.09
CA LEU A 311 -8.47 27.38 0.34
C LEU A 311 -8.48 26.28 -0.72
N VAL A 312 -9.63 26.06 -1.37
CA VAL A 312 -9.83 24.96 -2.34
C VAL A 312 -10.52 25.47 -3.61
N PRO A 313 -9.84 26.28 -4.44
CA PRO A 313 -10.33 26.61 -5.77
C PRO A 313 -10.37 25.36 -6.67
N PRO A 314 -11.12 25.35 -7.80
CA PRO A 314 -11.17 24.20 -8.70
C PRO A 314 -9.78 23.71 -9.11
N GLU A 315 -8.87 24.64 -9.41
CA GLU A 315 -7.48 24.36 -9.80
C GLU A 315 -6.72 23.49 -8.79
N ALA A 316 -7.05 23.60 -7.50
CA ALA A 316 -6.46 22.80 -6.42
C ALA A 316 -6.99 21.36 -6.35
N THR A 317 -7.76 20.91 -7.34
CA THR A 317 -8.34 19.56 -7.40
C THR A 317 -8.06 18.85 -8.74
N GLY A 318 -7.28 19.47 -9.63
CA GLY A 318 -7.03 18.96 -10.97
C GLY A 318 -6.34 17.59 -11.01
N ALA A 319 -5.36 17.36 -10.14
CA ALA A 319 -4.70 16.06 -10.03
C ALA A 319 -5.66 14.96 -9.53
N PHE A 320 -6.54 15.29 -8.58
CA PHE A 320 -7.57 14.35 -8.14
C PHE A 320 -8.56 14.02 -9.26
N MET A 321 -8.89 14.98 -10.12
CA MET A 321 -9.74 14.73 -11.28
C MET A 321 -9.13 13.79 -12.31
N ALA A 322 -7.80 13.71 -12.41
CA ALA A 322 -7.13 12.68 -13.21
C ALA A 322 -7.38 11.27 -12.64
N VAL A 323 -7.45 11.14 -11.30
CA VAL A 323 -7.81 9.87 -10.64
C VAL A 323 -9.27 9.50 -10.89
N VAL A 324 -10.20 10.45 -10.77
CA VAL A 324 -11.62 10.22 -11.11
C VAL A 324 -11.76 9.73 -12.54
N GLU A 325 -11.05 10.36 -13.47
CA GLU A 325 -11.04 9.98 -14.88
C GLU A 325 -10.48 8.57 -15.08
N ALA A 326 -9.36 8.24 -14.45
CA ALA A 326 -8.76 6.91 -14.51
C ALA A 326 -9.72 5.82 -13.99
N VAL A 327 -10.42 6.05 -12.87
CA VAL A 327 -11.44 5.12 -12.33
C VAL A 327 -12.64 5.00 -13.27
N ARG A 328 -13.06 6.12 -13.89
CA ARG A 328 -14.18 6.16 -14.84
C ARG A 328 -13.87 5.37 -16.12
N THR A 329 -12.65 5.47 -16.64
CA THR A 329 -12.25 4.80 -17.89
C THR A 329 -11.66 3.41 -17.70
N ALA A 330 -11.34 3.03 -16.46
CA ALA A 330 -10.92 1.67 -16.14
C ALA A 330 -11.99 0.63 -16.53
N PRO A 331 -11.58 -0.63 -16.76
CA PRO A 331 -12.51 -1.74 -16.88
C PRO A 331 -13.46 -1.83 -15.67
N GLU A 332 -14.58 -2.53 -15.85
CA GLU A 332 -15.52 -2.78 -14.76
C GLU A 332 -14.83 -3.41 -13.54
N PRO A 333 -15.19 -3.01 -12.31
CA PRO A 333 -14.62 -3.56 -11.09
C PRO A 333 -14.72 -5.08 -11.05
N ARG A 334 -13.60 -5.74 -10.73
CA ARG A 334 -13.50 -7.18 -10.62
C ARG A 334 -14.32 -7.66 -9.42
N SER A 335 -15.19 -8.64 -9.62
CA SER A 335 -15.97 -9.22 -8.51
C SER A 335 -15.06 -10.02 -7.58
N VAL A 336 -15.16 -9.76 -6.28
CA VAL A 336 -14.50 -10.55 -5.23
C VAL A 336 -15.25 -11.88 -5.10
N PRO A 337 -14.58 -13.04 -5.26
CA PRO A 337 -15.27 -14.33 -5.19
C PRO A 337 -15.95 -14.56 -3.84
N PRO A 338 -17.14 -15.21 -3.79
CA PRO A 338 -17.93 -15.39 -2.57
C PRO A 338 -17.20 -16.07 -1.40
N GLU A 339 -16.17 -16.87 -1.68
CA GLU A 339 -15.34 -17.53 -0.67
C GLU A 339 -14.44 -16.55 0.12
N TYR A 340 -14.22 -15.34 -0.38
CA TYR A 340 -13.36 -14.33 0.26
C TYR A 340 -14.14 -13.30 1.08
N TRP A 341 -15.47 -13.36 1.13
CA TRP A 341 -16.26 -12.44 1.92
C TRP A 341 -17.40 -13.13 2.66
N ARG A 342 -17.88 -12.48 3.72
CA ARG A 342 -19.02 -12.95 4.51
C ARG A 342 -20.03 -11.82 4.70
N SER A 343 -21.30 -12.19 4.79
CA SER A 343 -22.35 -11.26 5.23
C SER A 343 -22.36 -11.21 6.75
N VAL A 344 -22.33 -10.00 7.32
CA VAL A 344 -22.43 -9.77 8.76
C VAL A 344 -23.65 -8.90 9.05
N GLY A 345 -24.41 -9.25 10.09
CA GLY A 345 -25.68 -8.57 10.43
C GLY A 345 -26.90 -9.17 9.72
N SER A 346 -28.05 -8.49 9.82
CA SER A 346 -29.31 -8.95 9.21
C SER A 346 -30.17 -7.77 8.72
N GLY A 347 -31.00 -8.02 7.71
CA GLY A 347 -31.90 -7.02 7.13
C GLY A 347 -31.16 -5.80 6.56
N ALA A 348 -31.70 -4.60 6.80
CA ALA A 348 -31.11 -3.34 6.35
C ALA A 348 -29.70 -3.07 6.92
N MET A 349 -29.36 -3.67 8.06
CA MET A 349 -28.04 -3.54 8.69
C MET A 349 -27.06 -4.65 8.27
N SER A 350 -27.40 -5.45 7.24
CA SER A 350 -26.46 -6.39 6.66
C SER A 350 -25.34 -5.65 5.93
N ARG A 351 -24.11 -6.13 6.10
CA ARG A 351 -22.92 -5.62 5.40
C ARG A 351 -22.10 -6.77 4.86
N VAL A 352 -21.35 -6.49 3.79
CA VAL A 352 -20.32 -7.38 3.28
C VAL A 352 -19.00 -7.06 3.98
N GLU A 353 -18.32 -8.10 4.47
CA GLU A 353 -17.03 -8.01 5.13
C GLU A 353 -16.04 -8.96 4.45
N ILE A 354 -14.84 -8.47 4.11
CA ILE A 354 -13.75 -9.26 3.53
C ILE A 354 -12.73 -9.52 4.64
N PRO A 355 -12.63 -10.75 5.21
CA PRO A 355 -11.66 -11.03 6.27
C PRO A 355 -10.21 -10.77 5.82
N GLY A 356 -9.41 -10.10 6.66
CA GLY A 356 -8.02 -9.75 6.39
C GLY A 356 -7.82 -8.50 5.53
N ILE A 357 -8.88 -7.90 4.99
CA ILE A 357 -8.76 -6.73 4.11
C ILE A 357 -8.18 -5.52 4.82
N ASP A 358 -8.48 -5.34 6.10
CA ASP A 358 -7.99 -4.21 6.89
C ASP A 358 -6.46 -4.20 6.91
N ALA A 359 -5.85 -5.36 7.20
CA ALA A 359 -4.40 -5.52 7.23
C ALA A 359 -3.79 -5.29 5.86
N MET A 360 -4.43 -5.79 4.79
CA MET A 360 -3.95 -5.59 3.42
C MET A 360 -4.00 -4.11 3.00
N VAL A 361 -5.08 -3.40 3.32
CA VAL A 361 -5.22 -1.95 3.07
C VAL A 361 -4.13 -1.15 3.79
N MET A 362 -3.88 -1.44 5.07
CA MET A 362 -2.85 -0.74 5.84
C MET A 362 -1.46 -1.02 5.27
N ARG A 363 -1.15 -2.28 4.94
CA ARG A 363 0.12 -2.67 4.33
C ARG A 363 0.37 -2.00 2.98
N CYS A 364 -0.63 -1.84 2.11
CA CYS A 364 -0.46 -1.11 0.86
C CYS A 364 0.03 0.33 1.10
N ALA A 365 -0.55 1.01 2.08
CA ALA A 365 -0.16 2.38 2.42
C ALA A 365 1.23 2.44 3.08
N GLU A 366 1.57 1.47 3.92
CA GLU A 366 2.86 1.39 4.58
C GLU A 366 4.00 1.02 3.64
N GLU A 367 3.78 0.06 2.75
CA GLU A 367 4.79 -0.51 1.84
C GLU A 367 4.82 0.18 0.47
N LEU A 368 3.86 1.07 0.18
CA LEU A 368 3.68 1.73 -1.13
C LEU A 368 3.48 0.72 -2.26
N THR A 369 2.68 -0.30 -1.98
CA THR A 369 2.39 -1.43 -2.87
C THR A 369 0.90 -1.54 -3.17
N THR A 370 0.58 -2.15 -4.31
CA THR A 370 -0.79 -2.46 -4.71
C THR A 370 -1.29 -3.78 -4.10
N PHE A 371 -2.60 -4.05 -4.12
CA PHE A 371 -3.12 -5.32 -3.62
C PHE A 371 -2.54 -6.52 -4.37
N SER A 372 -2.39 -6.43 -5.69
CA SER A 372 -1.81 -7.53 -6.49
C SER A 372 -0.31 -7.76 -6.22
N GLU A 373 0.40 -6.75 -5.71
CA GLU A 373 1.81 -6.88 -5.32
C GLU A 373 1.98 -7.49 -3.93
N LEU A 374 1.04 -7.24 -3.00
CA LEU A 374 1.04 -7.83 -1.65
C LEU A 374 0.54 -9.28 -1.63
N ALA A 375 -0.44 -9.60 -2.48
CA ALA A 375 -1.07 -10.91 -2.52
C ALA A 375 -1.25 -11.39 -3.97
N PRO A 376 -0.15 -11.65 -4.71
CA PRO A 376 -0.22 -12.20 -6.05
C PRO A 376 -1.00 -13.53 -6.03
N GLY A 377 -2.16 -13.53 -6.69
CA GLY A 377 -3.06 -14.68 -6.78
C GLY A 377 -4.33 -14.62 -5.92
N VAL A 378 -4.44 -13.73 -4.92
CA VAL A 378 -5.68 -13.57 -4.12
C VAL A 378 -6.65 -12.59 -4.77
N VAL A 379 -6.14 -11.68 -5.61
CA VAL A 379 -6.97 -10.73 -6.35
C VAL A 379 -6.40 -10.54 -7.77
N CYS A 380 -7.01 -11.22 -8.75
CA CYS A 380 -6.43 -11.53 -10.07
C CYS A 380 -6.06 -10.31 -10.93
N HIS A 381 -4.79 -10.16 -11.30
CA HIS A 381 -4.15 -9.15 -12.17
C HIS A 381 -5.04 -8.42 -13.23
N GLY A 382 -4.83 -7.11 -13.36
CA GLY A 382 -5.32 -6.27 -14.47
C GLY A 382 -4.24 -6.00 -15.54
N PRO A 383 -4.62 -5.60 -16.77
CA PRO A 383 -3.69 -5.37 -17.86
C PRO A 383 -2.98 -4.01 -17.73
N ARG A 384 -1.65 -4.00 -17.89
CA ARG A 384 -0.88 -2.78 -18.13
C ARG A 384 -1.24 -2.24 -19.52
N GLN A 385 -1.84 -1.06 -19.62
CA GLN A 385 -1.95 -0.37 -20.90
C GLN A 385 -0.57 0.21 -21.26
N ARG A 386 0.07 -0.38 -22.27
CA ARG A 386 1.13 0.27 -23.05
C ARG A 386 0.66 0.35 -24.49
N GLU A 387 0.51 1.56 -25.00
CA GLU A 387 0.33 1.80 -26.43
C GLU A 387 1.62 1.44 -27.18
N GLY A 388 1.46 0.71 -28.29
CA GLY A 388 2.42 0.61 -29.39
C GLY A 388 3.40 -0.57 -29.34
N THR A 389 3.13 -1.62 -30.12
CA THR A 389 3.75 -1.92 -31.44
C THR A 389 3.56 -3.42 -31.74
N THR A 390 2.89 -3.71 -32.86
CA THR A 390 2.62 -5.05 -33.38
C THR A 390 3.88 -5.76 -33.87
N VAL A 391 4.14 -6.98 -33.39
CA VAL A 391 4.88 -8.00 -34.15
C VAL A 391 4.25 -9.37 -33.92
N THR A 392 3.83 -9.99 -35.00
CA THR A 392 3.35 -11.38 -35.12
C THR A 392 4.51 -12.36 -34.97
N ASP A 393 4.38 -13.43 -34.15
CA ASP A 393 4.66 -14.80 -34.64
C ASP A 393 4.24 -15.91 -33.65
N SER A 394 4.24 -17.13 -34.20
CA SER A 394 3.52 -18.36 -33.84
C SER A 394 3.81 -19.09 -32.51
N MET A 395 2.82 -19.92 -32.16
CA MET A 395 2.71 -20.96 -31.11
C MET A 395 3.99 -21.75 -30.76
N ALA A 396 4.27 -21.84 -29.46
CA ALA A 396 4.69 -23.08 -28.78
C ALA A 396 4.23 -23.02 -27.31
N ALA A 397 3.53 -24.06 -26.86
CA ALA A 397 2.92 -24.15 -25.55
C ALA A 397 3.96 -24.40 -24.44
N THR A 398 4.09 -23.47 -23.49
CA THR A 398 4.47 -23.73 -22.10
C THR A 398 3.79 -22.70 -21.20
N SER A 399 2.91 -23.16 -20.32
CA SER A 399 2.28 -22.36 -19.27
C SER A 399 3.32 -21.91 -18.25
N ALA A 400 3.68 -20.62 -18.26
CA ALA A 400 4.42 -19.96 -17.18
C ALA A 400 3.65 -18.69 -16.82
N THR A 401 2.92 -18.71 -15.71
CA THR A 401 2.03 -17.61 -15.28
C THR A 401 2.22 -17.20 -13.82
N ASP A 402 3.42 -17.37 -13.22
CA ASP A 402 3.64 -16.98 -11.81
C ASP A 402 5.10 -16.53 -11.47
N GLY A 403 5.89 -16.05 -12.43
CA GLY A 403 7.27 -15.58 -12.17
C GLY A 403 8.27 -16.63 -11.61
N SER A 404 7.80 -17.85 -11.32
CA SER A 404 8.56 -18.99 -10.82
C SER A 404 9.15 -19.79 -11.98
N LEU A 405 10.44 -20.12 -11.89
CA LEU A 405 11.19 -20.85 -12.90
C LEU A 405 11.04 -22.38 -12.77
N ALA A 406 10.75 -22.86 -11.55
CA ALA A 406 10.50 -24.27 -11.23
C ALA A 406 9.71 -24.43 -9.93
N ARG A 407 9.19 -25.63 -9.66
CA ARG A 407 8.54 -25.99 -8.40
C ARG A 407 9.09 -27.32 -7.88
N LEU A 408 9.13 -27.46 -6.56
CA LEU A 408 9.39 -28.72 -5.88
C LEU A 408 8.07 -29.32 -5.38
N VAL A 409 7.86 -30.61 -5.62
CA VAL A 409 6.63 -31.34 -5.39
C VAL A 409 6.94 -32.57 -4.55
N VAL A 410 6.18 -32.76 -3.47
CA VAL A 410 6.27 -33.94 -2.60
C VAL A 410 4.88 -34.54 -2.42
N VAL A 411 4.74 -35.84 -2.72
CA VAL A 411 3.44 -36.56 -2.68
C VAL A 411 2.35 -35.84 -3.50
N GLY A 412 2.72 -35.37 -4.70
CA GLY A 412 1.80 -34.69 -5.62
C GLY A 412 1.37 -33.27 -5.22
N ARG A 413 1.97 -32.69 -4.17
CA ARG A 413 1.71 -31.31 -3.73
C ARG A 413 2.93 -30.44 -3.97
N SER A 414 2.75 -29.25 -4.53
CA SER A 414 3.82 -28.24 -4.57
C SER A 414 4.16 -27.84 -3.13
N VAL A 415 5.43 -27.97 -2.75
CA VAL A 415 5.92 -27.63 -1.40
C VAL A 415 6.89 -26.46 -1.42
N ALA A 416 7.43 -26.10 -2.58
CA ALA A 416 8.22 -24.89 -2.76
C ALA A 416 8.18 -24.38 -4.20
N ASN A 417 8.03 -23.06 -4.38
CA ASN A 417 8.23 -22.42 -5.68
C ASN A 417 9.65 -21.85 -5.74
N TYR A 418 10.34 -22.04 -6.86
CA TYR A 418 11.68 -21.53 -7.12
C TYR A 418 11.60 -20.30 -8.03
N SER A 419 12.19 -19.20 -7.59
CA SER A 419 12.39 -17.99 -8.39
C SER A 419 13.88 -17.76 -8.61
N ASP A 420 14.26 -17.24 -9.77
CA ASP A 420 15.64 -16.85 -10.07
C ASP A 420 15.99 -15.44 -9.54
N GLY A 421 15.00 -14.70 -9.03
CA GLY A 421 15.16 -13.36 -8.48
C GLY A 421 15.44 -12.27 -9.51
N SER A 422 15.38 -12.56 -10.81
CA SER A 422 15.72 -11.64 -11.90
C SER A 422 14.83 -10.38 -11.97
N THR A 423 13.66 -10.41 -11.32
CA THR A 423 12.72 -9.29 -11.26
C THR A 423 12.92 -8.39 -10.03
N LEU A 424 13.90 -8.69 -9.17
CA LEU A 424 14.17 -7.91 -7.96
C LEU A 424 14.99 -6.66 -8.30
N ASP A 425 14.80 -5.60 -7.50
CA ASP A 425 15.64 -4.41 -7.57
C ASP A 425 17.08 -4.72 -7.14
N GLN A 426 18.04 -4.02 -7.73
CA GLN A 426 19.48 -4.23 -7.50
C GLN A 426 19.84 -4.12 -6.00
N THR A 427 19.20 -3.22 -5.25
CA THR A 427 19.47 -3.03 -3.81
C THR A 427 19.06 -4.22 -2.94
N LEU A 428 18.31 -5.18 -3.49
CA LEU A 428 17.94 -6.43 -2.83
C LEU A 428 18.92 -7.56 -3.12
N SER A 429 19.96 -7.31 -3.92
CA SER A 429 20.89 -8.29 -4.49
C SER A 429 20.14 -9.47 -5.14
N PRO A 430 19.56 -9.26 -6.34
CA PRO A 430 18.83 -10.27 -7.12
C PRO A 430 19.53 -11.63 -7.10
N ARG A 431 18.82 -12.68 -6.66
CA ARG A 431 19.36 -14.03 -6.50
C ARG A 431 18.26 -15.08 -6.46
N PRO A 432 18.57 -16.38 -6.69
CA PRO A 432 17.55 -17.40 -6.58
C PRO A 432 17.16 -17.73 -5.15
N PHE A 433 15.85 -17.96 -4.95
CA PHE A 433 15.26 -18.29 -3.66
C PHE A 433 14.03 -19.20 -3.81
N LEU A 434 13.68 -19.90 -2.73
CA LEU A 434 12.44 -20.66 -2.61
C LEU A 434 11.41 -19.86 -1.80
N HIS A 435 10.25 -19.57 -2.39
CA HIS A 435 9.09 -19.02 -1.72
C HIS A 435 7.83 -19.12 -2.61
N PRO A 436 6.64 -19.46 -2.06
CA PRO A 436 6.43 -19.95 -0.70
C PRO A 436 6.99 -21.36 -0.54
N VAL A 437 7.60 -21.65 0.60
CA VAL A 437 7.86 -23.01 1.08
C VAL A 437 6.76 -23.37 2.08
N THR A 438 6.15 -24.54 1.95
CA THR A 438 5.00 -24.93 2.79
C THR A 438 5.19 -26.28 3.46
N THR A 439 4.50 -26.52 4.58
CA THR A 439 4.27 -27.88 5.10
C THR A 439 3.43 -28.69 4.11
N LEU A 440 3.33 -30.02 4.30
CA LEU A 440 2.43 -30.86 3.48
C LEU A 440 0.96 -30.47 3.65
N THR A 441 0.59 -29.82 4.76
CA THR A 441 -0.77 -29.33 5.04
C THR A 441 -1.04 -27.93 4.47
N GLY A 442 -0.03 -27.28 3.88
CA GLY A 442 -0.17 -25.98 3.21
C GLY A 442 0.17 -24.76 4.06
N THR A 443 0.69 -24.94 5.28
CA THR A 443 1.17 -23.82 6.12
C THR A 443 2.46 -23.27 5.53
N VAL A 444 2.50 -21.97 5.22
CA VAL A 444 3.71 -21.31 4.67
C VAL A 444 4.74 -21.14 5.79
N VAL A 445 5.97 -21.59 5.54
CA VAL A 445 7.08 -21.57 6.50
C VAL A 445 8.25 -20.70 6.04
N THR A 446 7.99 -19.79 5.10
CA THR A 446 8.94 -18.79 4.62
C THR A 446 8.29 -17.45 4.45
N ASP A 447 9.05 -16.38 4.62
CA ASP A 447 8.64 -15.03 4.30
C ASP A 447 9.61 -14.39 3.29
N VAL A 448 9.13 -13.43 2.49
CA VAL A 448 9.88 -12.84 1.38
C VAL A 448 9.66 -11.33 1.34
N ARG A 449 10.76 -10.58 1.28
CA ARG A 449 10.78 -9.10 1.33
C ARG A 449 9.94 -8.51 2.48
N PRO A 450 10.12 -8.99 3.72
CA PRO A 450 9.38 -8.47 4.86
C PRO A 450 9.75 -7.01 5.12
N ALA A 451 8.83 -6.23 5.70
CA ALA A 451 8.97 -4.78 5.84
C ALA A 451 10.22 -4.35 6.67
N ASP A 452 10.62 -5.18 7.64
CA ASP A 452 11.80 -4.99 8.48
C ASP A 452 13.12 -5.20 7.72
N HIS A 453 13.14 -6.16 6.79
CA HIS A 453 14.34 -6.58 6.05
C HIS A 453 13.99 -6.99 4.61
N ARG A 454 13.70 -6.01 3.75
CA ARG A 454 13.22 -6.24 2.37
C ARG A 454 14.12 -7.12 1.50
N TRP A 455 15.40 -7.25 1.84
CA TRP A 455 16.37 -8.09 1.14
C TRP A 455 16.39 -9.55 1.64
N HIS A 456 15.56 -9.94 2.61
CA HIS A 456 15.40 -11.34 3.02
C HIS A 456 14.47 -12.07 2.05
N LEU A 457 14.96 -13.18 1.48
CA LEU A 457 14.27 -13.91 0.41
C LEU A 457 14.12 -15.38 0.79
N GLY A 458 12.97 -15.74 1.37
CA GLY A 458 12.54 -17.12 1.64
C GLY A 458 13.66 -18.03 2.13
N VAL A 459 13.87 -19.14 1.44
CA VAL A 459 15.12 -19.93 1.56
C VAL A 459 16.06 -19.55 0.42
N SER A 460 17.23 -18.98 0.74
CA SER A 460 18.24 -18.60 -0.26
C SER A 460 19.65 -18.82 0.25
N VAL A 461 20.61 -18.86 -0.68
CA VAL A 461 22.04 -18.75 -0.34
C VAL A 461 22.47 -17.32 -0.62
N ALA A 462 22.97 -16.64 0.41
CA ALA A 462 23.32 -15.22 0.34
C ALA A 462 24.49 -14.91 1.28
N ILE A 463 25.37 -14.00 0.87
CA ILE A 463 26.55 -13.60 1.65
C ILE A 463 26.70 -12.08 1.54
N GLN A 464 26.86 -11.42 2.68
CA GLN A 464 26.85 -9.95 2.76
C GLN A 464 28.16 -9.32 2.26
N ASP A 465 29.26 -10.06 2.26
CA ASP A 465 30.56 -9.58 1.79
C ASP A 465 31.24 -10.69 0.97
N VAL A 466 31.29 -10.52 -0.35
CA VAL A 466 32.00 -11.38 -1.29
C VAL A 466 33.04 -10.54 -2.00
N ALA A 467 34.28 -10.57 -1.49
CA ALA A 467 35.36 -9.68 -1.92
C ALA A 467 34.96 -8.19 -1.94
N GLY A 468 34.19 -7.73 -0.95
CA GLY A 468 33.69 -6.36 -0.84
C GLY A 468 32.37 -6.11 -1.57
N VAL A 469 31.79 -7.10 -2.25
CA VAL A 469 30.48 -7.02 -2.92
C VAL A 469 29.38 -7.55 -2.02
N ASN A 470 28.27 -6.83 -1.94
CA ASN A 470 27.10 -7.22 -1.16
C ASN A 470 26.16 -8.12 -1.97
N ILE A 471 26.15 -9.42 -1.68
CA ILE A 471 25.27 -10.43 -2.31
C ILE A 471 24.14 -10.86 -1.33
N TRP A 472 23.89 -10.05 -0.31
CA TRP A 472 22.79 -10.20 0.64
C TRP A 472 21.62 -9.26 0.35
N GLY A 473 21.94 -8.04 -0.07
CA GLY A 473 21.01 -6.92 -0.25
C GLY A 473 21.01 -5.99 0.97
N GLY A 474 20.36 -4.84 0.83
CA GLY A 474 20.26 -3.85 1.89
C GLY A 474 21.55 -3.10 2.17
N ARG A 475 21.69 -2.59 3.38
CA ARG A 475 22.86 -1.79 3.77
C ARG A 475 24.08 -2.69 4.02
N THR A 476 25.24 -2.29 3.52
CA THR A 476 26.51 -2.95 3.79
C THR A 476 27.04 -2.53 5.15
N TYR A 477 27.36 -3.48 6.04
CA TYR A 477 28.01 -3.16 7.31
C TYR A 477 29.49 -2.88 7.08
N LEU A 478 29.93 -1.68 7.45
CA LEU A 478 31.31 -1.26 7.39
C LEU A 478 31.87 -1.08 8.80
N ARG A 479 33.10 -1.59 9.02
CA ARG A 479 33.79 -1.41 10.29
C ARG A 479 33.91 0.07 10.66
N GLY A 480 33.44 0.43 11.84
CA GLY A 480 33.51 1.81 12.36
C GLY A 480 32.53 2.80 11.72
N GLN A 481 31.73 2.40 10.73
CA GLN A 481 30.69 3.25 10.13
C GLN A 481 29.27 2.67 10.29
N GLY A 482 29.15 1.36 10.58
CA GLY A 482 27.87 0.70 10.73
C GLY A 482 27.25 0.32 9.39
N TYR A 483 25.92 0.13 9.37
CA TYR A 483 25.18 -0.20 8.15
C TYR A 483 25.01 1.03 7.25
N THR A 484 25.61 0.99 6.08
CA THR A 484 25.68 2.10 5.12
C THR A 484 25.14 1.66 3.76
N TRP A 485 24.33 2.50 3.12
CA TRP A 485 23.95 2.28 1.72
C TRP A 485 25.13 2.56 0.81
N ARG A 486 25.41 1.64 -0.11
CA ARG A 486 26.50 1.71 -1.07
C ARG A 486 26.01 1.14 -2.40
N ASP A 487 26.63 1.56 -3.49
CA ASP A 487 26.40 0.98 -4.81
C ASP A 487 27.32 -0.25 -5.01
N ASP A 488 27.25 -1.21 -4.08
CA ASP A 488 28.10 -2.41 -4.04
C ASP A 488 27.32 -3.72 -4.15
N HIS A 489 26.02 -3.64 -4.48
CA HIS A 489 25.15 -4.81 -4.58
C HIS A 489 25.49 -5.66 -5.80
N GLY A 490 25.82 -6.92 -5.56
CA GLY A 490 25.97 -7.94 -6.59
C GLY A 490 24.68 -8.71 -6.86
N THR A 491 24.75 -9.69 -7.76
CA THR A 491 23.64 -10.58 -8.12
C THR A 491 24.09 -12.04 -8.15
N ILE A 492 23.15 -12.97 -7.96
CA ILE A 492 23.32 -14.38 -8.30
C ILE A 492 22.40 -14.68 -9.49
N ARG A 493 22.96 -15.07 -10.64
CA ARG A 493 22.20 -15.28 -11.87
C ARG A 493 22.11 -16.76 -12.21
N HIS A 494 20.91 -17.25 -12.48
CA HIS A 494 20.68 -18.57 -13.04
C HIS A 494 21.30 -18.71 -14.44
N ARG A 495 22.14 -19.73 -14.66
CA ARG A 495 22.75 -20.04 -15.97
C ARG A 495 22.04 -21.14 -16.71
N GLY A 496 21.57 -22.15 -15.99
CA GLY A 496 20.89 -23.29 -16.60
C GLY A 496 20.75 -24.48 -15.67
N TRP A 497 19.92 -25.42 -16.09
CA TRP A 497 19.66 -26.68 -15.39
C TRP A 497 20.58 -27.79 -15.91
N HIS A 498 21.27 -28.49 -15.01
CA HIS A 498 21.82 -29.83 -15.29
C HIS A 498 20.71 -30.87 -15.28
N ARG A 499 19.86 -30.83 -14.25
CA ARG A 499 18.67 -31.67 -14.11
C ARG A 499 17.54 -30.89 -13.46
N ARG A 500 16.32 -31.14 -13.93
CA ARG A 500 15.10 -30.55 -13.38
C ARG A 500 13.99 -31.59 -13.40
N SER A 501 13.55 -32.00 -12.22
CA SER A 501 12.34 -32.79 -12.01
C SER A 501 11.52 -32.16 -10.89
N ASP A 502 10.32 -32.70 -10.69
CA ASP A 502 9.42 -32.26 -9.63
C ASP A 502 10.05 -32.37 -8.23
N ASP A 503 11.04 -33.23 -8.01
CA ASP A 503 11.71 -33.47 -6.73
C ASP A 503 13.18 -33.03 -6.68
N LEU A 504 13.75 -32.53 -7.79
CA LEU A 504 15.17 -32.20 -7.90
C LEU A 504 15.41 -31.01 -8.83
N LEU A 505 16.14 -30.01 -8.33
CA LEU A 505 16.69 -28.88 -9.09
C LEU A 505 18.23 -28.92 -8.97
N ASP A 506 18.94 -29.19 -10.07
CA ASP A 506 20.41 -29.24 -10.16
C ASP A 506 20.85 -28.21 -11.22
N GLU A 507 21.57 -27.17 -10.81
CA GLU A 507 21.78 -25.96 -11.61
C GLU A 507 23.17 -25.35 -11.48
N ASP A 508 23.52 -24.52 -12.47
CA ASP A 508 24.66 -23.62 -12.42
C ASP A 508 24.21 -22.17 -12.25
N LEU A 509 24.95 -21.43 -11.42
CA LEU A 509 24.69 -20.05 -11.04
C LEU A 509 25.99 -19.21 -11.19
N ALA A 510 25.83 -17.92 -11.46
CA ALA A 510 26.90 -16.93 -11.50
C ALA A 510 26.78 -15.98 -10.31
N TRP A 511 27.85 -15.72 -9.56
CA TRP A 511 27.89 -14.65 -8.56
C TRP A 511 28.62 -13.46 -9.17
N CYS A 512 27.90 -12.36 -9.38
CA CYS A 512 28.38 -11.19 -10.10
C CYS A 512 28.46 -9.96 -9.19
N GLY A 513 29.46 -9.12 -9.42
CA GLY A 513 29.55 -7.77 -8.88
C GLY A 513 28.49 -6.82 -9.46
N PRO A 514 28.41 -5.58 -8.95
CA PRO A 514 27.47 -4.56 -9.44
C PRO A 514 27.65 -4.24 -10.94
N ASP A 515 28.89 -4.32 -11.44
CA ASP A 515 29.22 -4.07 -12.85
C ASP A 515 28.97 -5.29 -13.76
N GLY A 516 28.48 -6.40 -13.20
CA GLY A 516 28.24 -7.66 -13.91
C GLY A 516 29.45 -8.60 -13.98
N ASP A 517 30.61 -8.17 -13.49
CA ASP A 517 31.83 -8.98 -13.43
C ASP A 517 31.61 -10.22 -12.55
N GLU A 518 32.02 -11.37 -13.06
CA GLU A 518 31.84 -12.65 -12.38
C GLU A 518 32.92 -12.90 -11.34
N LEU A 519 32.50 -13.09 -10.10
CA LEU A 519 33.36 -13.37 -8.94
C LEU A 519 33.47 -14.88 -8.70
N LEU A 520 32.33 -15.56 -8.66
CA LEU A 520 32.25 -17.00 -8.39
C LEU A 520 31.28 -17.68 -9.37
N THR A 521 31.53 -18.95 -9.65
CA THR A 521 30.47 -19.86 -10.11
C THR A 521 29.95 -20.68 -8.96
N GLU A 522 28.67 -21.02 -9.02
CA GLU A 522 28.07 -21.94 -8.08
C GLU A 522 27.39 -23.09 -8.81
N ARG A 523 27.60 -24.32 -8.34
CA ARG A 523 26.69 -25.43 -8.63
C ARG A 523 25.79 -25.66 -7.43
N ARG A 524 24.47 -25.63 -7.62
CA ARG A 524 23.47 -25.83 -6.56
C ARG A 524 22.58 -27.03 -6.86
N VAL A 525 22.29 -27.81 -5.82
CA VAL A 525 21.32 -28.91 -5.87
C VAL A 525 20.30 -28.74 -4.75
N LEU A 526 19.02 -28.70 -5.10
CA LEU A 526 17.87 -28.68 -4.21
C LEU A 526 17.05 -29.95 -4.45
N ALA A 527 16.92 -30.82 -3.45
CA ALA A 527 16.11 -32.04 -3.55
C ALA A 527 15.01 -32.05 -2.49
N ALA A 528 13.77 -32.32 -2.90
CA ALA A 528 12.63 -32.42 -2.00
C ALA A 528 12.18 -33.88 -1.88
N ARG A 529 12.06 -34.41 -0.65
CA ARG A 529 11.62 -35.79 -0.44
C ARG A 529 10.71 -35.96 0.76
N ARG A 530 9.83 -36.96 0.67
CA ARG A 530 8.97 -37.38 1.79
C ARG A 530 9.82 -38.04 2.88
N ILE A 531 9.47 -37.78 4.12
CA ILE A 531 9.95 -38.46 5.34
C ILE A 531 8.74 -38.94 6.15
N THR A 532 8.92 -39.48 7.35
CA THR A 532 7.81 -40.09 8.12
C THR A 532 6.71 -39.08 8.42
N ASP A 533 7.06 -37.94 9.00
CA ASP A 533 6.05 -37.02 9.54
C ASP A 533 5.91 -35.73 8.72
N GLY A 534 6.90 -35.31 7.92
CA GLY A 534 6.73 -34.25 6.91
C GLY A 534 7.51 -34.46 5.61
N TRP A 535 8.22 -33.44 5.14
CA TRP A 535 9.09 -33.53 3.97
C TRP A 535 10.38 -32.74 4.22
N ALA A 536 11.47 -33.21 3.61
CA ALA A 536 12.80 -32.63 3.73
C ALA A 536 13.22 -31.94 2.43
N LEU A 537 13.86 -30.78 2.56
CA LEU A 537 14.60 -30.08 1.52
C LEU A 537 16.11 -30.32 1.73
N ASP A 538 16.75 -31.12 0.90
CA ASP A 538 18.21 -31.27 0.95
C ASP A 538 18.83 -30.19 0.03
N VAL A 539 19.64 -29.27 0.60
CA VAL A 539 20.35 -28.22 -0.13
C VAL A 539 21.85 -28.48 -0.14
N SER A 540 22.47 -28.46 -1.31
CA SER A 540 23.94 -28.40 -1.45
C SER A 540 24.35 -27.35 -2.46
N PHE A 541 25.45 -26.67 -2.19
CA PHE A 541 26.05 -25.75 -3.14
C PHE A 541 27.57 -25.78 -3.08
N THR A 542 28.22 -25.51 -4.21
CA THR A 542 29.68 -25.40 -4.31
C THR A 542 30.03 -24.12 -5.03
N LEU A 543 30.72 -23.23 -4.35
CA LEU A 543 31.29 -21.99 -4.88
C LEU A 543 32.68 -22.27 -5.43
N HIS A 544 32.96 -21.83 -6.66
CA HIS A 544 34.25 -21.97 -7.31
C HIS A 544 34.79 -20.60 -7.70
N ASN A 545 36.05 -20.34 -7.35
CA ASN A 545 36.72 -19.07 -7.65
C ASN A 545 37.32 -19.08 -9.06
N ASN A 546 36.68 -18.33 -9.95
CA ASN A 546 37.08 -18.20 -11.36
C ASN A 546 38.11 -17.09 -11.59
N THR A 547 38.49 -16.35 -10.55
CA THR A 547 39.39 -15.20 -10.65
C THR A 547 40.85 -15.62 -10.44
N GLY A 548 41.78 -14.75 -10.88
CA GLY A 548 43.21 -14.94 -10.67
C GLY A 548 43.72 -14.60 -9.26
N ALA A 549 42.82 -14.22 -8.34
CA ALA A 549 43.16 -13.80 -6.98
C ALA A 549 42.28 -14.53 -5.94
N PRO A 550 42.73 -14.66 -4.67
CA PRO A 550 41.87 -15.20 -3.62
C PRO A 550 40.62 -14.35 -3.40
N ILE A 551 39.46 -14.99 -3.22
CA ILE A 551 38.19 -14.35 -2.85
C ILE A 551 37.90 -14.59 -1.37
N SER A 552 37.52 -13.53 -0.66
CA SER A 552 37.06 -13.61 0.73
C SER A 552 35.53 -13.62 0.81
N LEU A 553 34.97 -14.52 1.61
CA LEU A 553 33.57 -14.56 1.99
C LEU A 553 33.46 -14.13 3.46
N GLY A 554 32.77 -13.02 3.69
CA GLY A 554 32.60 -12.41 5.01
C GLY A 554 31.13 -12.25 5.40
N SER A 555 30.95 -11.69 6.59
CA SER A 555 29.69 -11.28 7.16
C SER A 555 29.87 -9.94 7.88
N PRO A 556 28.79 -9.29 8.35
CA PRO A 556 28.95 -8.14 9.23
C PRO A 556 29.81 -8.44 10.46
N ALA A 557 29.78 -9.66 11.00
CA ALA A 557 30.63 -10.05 12.13
C ALA A 557 32.12 -10.05 11.79
N THR A 558 32.52 -10.55 10.62
CA THR A 558 33.92 -10.43 10.19
C THR A 558 34.32 -8.97 9.95
N ASN A 559 33.35 -8.11 9.64
CA ASN A 559 33.51 -6.67 9.53
C ASN A 559 33.40 -5.92 10.88
N GLY A 560 33.25 -6.61 12.00
CA GLY A 560 33.30 -6.05 13.36
C GLY A 560 31.94 -5.83 14.02
N ARG A 561 30.83 -6.32 13.45
CA ARG A 561 29.52 -6.33 14.08
C ARG A 561 29.31 -7.59 14.92
N GLU A 562 29.38 -7.46 16.24
CA GLU A 562 29.09 -8.58 17.14
C GLU A 562 27.70 -9.19 16.88
N ASN A 563 27.57 -10.52 17.02
CA ASN A 563 26.32 -11.28 16.88
C ASN A 563 25.64 -11.15 15.50
N ALA A 564 26.41 -10.91 14.43
CA ALA A 564 25.89 -10.73 13.08
C ALA A 564 26.64 -11.58 12.04
N GLY A 565 26.97 -12.81 12.42
CA GLY A 565 27.66 -13.79 11.57
C GLY A 565 26.80 -14.44 10.49
N TYR A 566 25.70 -13.82 10.07
CA TYR A 566 24.80 -14.42 9.08
C TYR A 566 25.44 -14.49 7.68
N GLY A 567 25.05 -15.50 6.92
CA GLY A 567 25.55 -15.76 5.57
C GLY A 567 25.55 -17.27 5.27
N GLY A 568 25.50 -17.63 3.99
CA GLY A 568 25.30 -19.01 3.54
C GLY A 568 23.84 -19.33 3.30
N LEU A 569 23.40 -20.55 3.66
CA LEU A 569 22.00 -20.97 3.53
C LEU A 569 21.15 -20.32 4.61
N PHE A 570 20.37 -19.32 4.21
CA PHE A 570 19.50 -18.55 5.10
C PHE A 570 18.03 -18.90 4.87
N TRP A 571 17.32 -19.08 5.98
CA TRP A 571 15.90 -19.33 6.03
C TRP A 571 15.21 -18.17 6.72
N ARG A 572 14.52 -17.34 5.92
CA ARG A 572 13.60 -16.32 6.42
C ARG A 572 12.25 -16.97 6.76
N LEU A 573 11.93 -17.04 8.04
CA LEU A 573 10.66 -17.56 8.55
C LEU A 573 9.59 -16.44 8.59
N PRO A 574 8.28 -16.77 8.59
CA PRO A 574 7.23 -15.80 8.86
C PRO A 574 7.25 -15.37 10.34
N ILE A 575 6.72 -14.16 10.60
CA ILE A 575 6.44 -13.71 11.96
C ILE A 575 5.23 -14.52 12.47
N ALA A 576 5.46 -15.38 13.47
CA ALA A 576 4.38 -16.15 14.08
C ALA A 576 3.48 -15.23 14.92
N ALA A 577 2.19 -15.56 14.99
CA ALA A 577 1.24 -14.79 15.82
C ALA A 577 1.18 -15.30 17.27
N GLY A 578 1.46 -16.59 17.48
CA GLY A 578 1.50 -17.24 18.79
C GLY A 578 2.90 -17.40 19.38
N GLU A 579 3.04 -18.37 20.28
CA GLU A 579 4.29 -18.64 20.99
C GLU A 579 5.33 -19.25 20.05
N THR A 580 6.47 -18.58 19.90
CA THR A 580 7.62 -19.12 19.17
C THR A 580 8.61 -19.80 20.09
N ALA A 581 9.19 -20.91 19.64
CA ALA A 581 10.30 -21.53 20.33
C ALA A 581 11.43 -21.86 19.37
N VAL A 582 12.65 -21.51 19.76
CA VAL A 582 13.87 -21.96 19.09
C VAL A 582 14.71 -22.79 20.06
N PHE A 583 15.17 -23.96 19.63
CA PHE A 583 15.88 -24.88 20.51
C PHE A 583 16.76 -25.86 19.73
N THR A 584 17.73 -26.42 20.44
CA THR A 584 18.57 -27.54 20.05
C THR A 584 18.34 -28.67 21.06
N PRO A 585 19.01 -29.83 20.95
CA PRO A 585 18.99 -30.85 22.00
C PRO A 585 19.41 -30.35 23.39
N ASP A 586 20.28 -29.33 23.43
CA ASP A 586 21.03 -28.96 24.63
C ASP A 586 20.70 -27.53 25.11
N ALA A 587 19.99 -26.73 24.31
CA ALA A 587 19.71 -25.33 24.59
C ALA A 587 18.33 -24.89 24.06
N ARG A 588 17.73 -23.87 24.68
CA ARG A 588 16.45 -23.28 24.26
C ARG A 588 16.49 -21.75 24.40
N GLY A 589 15.83 -21.05 23.49
CA GLY A 589 15.78 -19.60 23.41
C GLY A 589 16.90 -19.01 22.53
N GLU A 590 16.65 -17.87 21.90
CA GLU A 590 17.57 -17.23 20.95
C GLU A 590 18.98 -17.10 21.54
N ALA A 591 19.11 -16.51 22.73
CA ALA A 591 20.40 -16.23 23.35
C ALA A 591 21.27 -17.48 23.59
N ALA A 592 20.66 -18.63 23.90
CA ALA A 592 21.39 -19.87 24.17
C ALA A 592 21.73 -20.65 22.90
N VAL A 593 20.97 -20.41 21.82
CA VAL A 593 21.07 -21.14 20.56
C VAL A 593 21.90 -20.38 19.52
N HIS A 594 21.86 -19.05 19.54
CA HIS A 594 22.66 -18.19 18.67
C HIS A 594 24.16 -18.47 18.82
N GLU A 595 24.85 -18.58 17.69
CA GLU A 595 26.25 -18.97 17.56
C GLU A 595 26.62 -20.34 18.15
N SER A 596 25.65 -21.15 18.58
CA SER A 596 25.92 -22.52 19.08
C SER A 596 26.31 -23.47 17.95
N ARG A 597 27.03 -24.55 18.31
CA ARG A 597 27.22 -25.71 17.44
C ARG A 597 26.36 -26.83 17.98
N SER A 598 25.44 -27.34 17.17
CA SER A 598 24.60 -28.46 17.56
C SER A 598 24.20 -29.29 16.36
N ARG A 599 23.92 -30.59 16.58
CA ARG A 599 23.54 -31.54 15.54
C ARG A 599 22.24 -31.19 14.83
N TRP A 600 21.39 -30.36 15.44
CA TRP A 600 20.27 -29.72 14.79
C TRP A 600 19.79 -28.50 15.59
N LEU A 601 19.05 -27.66 14.88
CA LEU A 601 18.31 -26.50 15.36
C LEU A 601 16.85 -26.68 14.94
N ALA A 602 15.91 -26.40 15.83
CA ALA A 602 14.49 -26.40 15.53
C ALA A 602 13.88 -25.04 15.84
N TYR A 603 13.00 -24.57 14.97
CA TYR A 603 12.10 -23.46 15.20
C TYR A 603 10.66 -23.94 15.12
N HIS A 604 9.87 -23.57 16.12
CA HIS A 604 8.44 -23.81 16.21
C HIS A 604 7.70 -22.47 16.18
N GLY A 605 6.62 -22.43 15.41
CA GLY A 605 5.70 -21.29 15.32
C GLY A 605 4.38 -21.70 14.68
N ASP A 606 3.50 -20.73 14.45
CA ASP A 606 2.20 -20.90 13.80
C ASP A 606 1.94 -19.78 12.77
N ASP A 607 0.89 -19.93 11.96
CA ASP A 607 0.51 -19.00 10.89
C ASP A 607 -0.57 -17.98 11.31
N GLY A 608 -0.82 -17.78 12.61
CA GLY A 608 -2.00 -17.06 13.08
C GLY A 608 -3.07 -17.95 13.70
N ASP A 609 -3.07 -19.24 13.35
CA ASP A 609 -3.95 -20.25 13.94
C ASP A 609 -3.12 -21.20 14.85
N PRO A 610 -3.28 -21.15 16.18
CA PRO A 610 -2.61 -22.09 17.09
C PRO A 610 -2.94 -23.57 16.81
N ALA A 611 -3.99 -23.85 16.02
CA ALA A 611 -4.31 -25.20 15.55
C ALA A 611 -3.49 -25.64 14.33
N ARG A 612 -2.68 -24.74 13.75
CA ARG A 612 -1.78 -24.98 12.59
C ARG A 612 -0.31 -24.67 12.91
N PRO A 613 0.26 -25.25 13.99
CA PRO A 613 1.66 -25.07 14.25
C PRO A 613 2.50 -25.75 13.18
N PHE A 614 3.68 -25.21 12.94
CA PHE A 614 4.69 -25.84 12.11
C PHE A 614 6.02 -25.91 12.87
N THR A 615 6.91 -26.76 12.40
CA THR A 615 8.27 -26.85 12.92
C THR A 615 9.23 -26.98 11.75
N VAL A 616 10.23 -26.10 11.72
CA VAL A 616 11.33 -26.15 10.77
C VAL A 616 12.56 -26.64 11.51
N VAL A 617 13.18 -27.69 10.98
CA VAL A 617 14.40 -28.30 11.56
C VAL A 617 15.54 -28.12 10.58
N LEU A 618 16.67 -27.67 11.13
CA LEU A 618 17.93 -27.47 10.46
C LEU A 618 18.96 -28.47 11.06
N ALA A 619 19.36 -29.52 10.34
CA ALA A 619 20.39 -30.50 10.74
C ALA A 619 21.54 -30.70 9.70
N PRO A 620 22.83 -30.50 10.04
CA PRO A 620 23.95 -30.46 9.10
C PRO A 620 24.00 -31.67 8.17
N ALA A 621 24.48 -31.46 6.94
CA ALA A 621 24.48 -32.52 5.93
C ALA A 621 25.74 -33.41 5.97
N ASP A 622 26.85 -32.92 6.52
CA ASP A 622 28.11 -33.64 6.66
C ASP A 622 28.94 -33.15 7.86
N ASP A 623 30.06 -33.82 8.15
CA ASP A 623 30.94 -33.49 9.27
C ASP A 623 31.55 -32.08 9.17
N ARG A 624 31.66 -31.53 7.95
CA ARG A 624 32.18 -30.17 7.73
C ARG A 624 31.14 -29.13 8.12
N THR A 625 29.93 -29.23 7.59
CA THR A 625 28.80 -28.33 7.91
C THR A 625 28.35 -28.50 9.36
N ALA A 626 28.63 -29.64 10.01
CA ALA A 626 28.47 -29.79 11.45
C ALA A 626 29.43 -28.91 12.29
N GLN A 627 30.48 -28.36 11.67
CA GLN A 627 31.35 -27.36 12.30
C GLN A 627 30.81 -25.94 12.15
N ASP A 628 29.82 -25.69 11.31
CA ASP A 628 29.24 -24.35 11.19
C ASP A 628 28.49 -24.00 12.47
N ARG A 629 28.45 -22.70 12.79
CA ARG A 629 27.64 -22.19 13.91
C ARG A 629 26.24 -21.85 13.40
N TRP A 630 25.23 -22.07 14.23
CA TRP A 630 23.89 -21.59 13.95
C TRP A 630 23.83 -20.09 14.16
N PHE A 631 23.41 -19.34 13.14
CA PHE A 631 22.90 -17.99 13.34
C PHE A 631 21.41 -18.08 13.58
N VAL A 632 20.97 -17.50 14.69
CA VAL A 632 19.55 -17.43 15.05
C VAL A 632 19.20 -15.99 15.39
N ARG A 633 18.12 -15.50 14.79
CA ARG A 633 17.43 -14.28 15.20
C ARG A 633 15.95 -14.61 15.24
N ILE A 634 15.27 -14.23 16.31
CA ILE A 634 13.84 -14.44 16.55
C ILE A 634 13.22 -13.11 16.98
N ASP A 635 13.82 -12.45 17.99
CA ASP A 635 13.25 -11.27 18.65
C ASP A 635 13.23 -10.04 17.72
N ASP A 636 14.33 -9.78 17.00
CA ASP A 636 14.35 -8.69 16.01
C ASP A 636 13.55 -9.09 14.77
N TYR A 637 13.82 -10.32 14.29
CA TYR A 637 13.23 -10.87 13.09
C TYR A 637 13.47 -12.39 13.05
N PRO A 638 12.54 -13.22 12.57
CA PRO A 638 12.73 -14.66 12.55
C PRO A 638 13.58 -15.09 11.34
N GLY A 639 14.82 -15.51 11.61
CA GLY A 639 15.80 -15.88 10.59
C GLY A 639 16.85 -16.85 11.12
N LEU A 640 17.09 -17.93 10.37
CA LEU A 640 18.01 -19.00 10.74
C LEU A 640 19.03 -19.21 9.62
N CYS A 641 20.31 -19.42 9.92
CA CYS A 641 21.26 -19.96 8.94
C CYS A 641 22.38 -20.79 9.56
N SER A 642 23.00 -21.61 8.69
CA SER A 642 24.33 -22.17 8.93
C SER A 642 25.36 -21.11 8.55
N ALA A 643 25.98 -20.45 9.53
CA ALA A 643 26.87 -19.32 9.30
C ALA A 643 28.22 -19.77 8.70
N LEU A 644 28.52 -19.33 7.48
CA LEU A 644 29.80 -19.63 6.81
C LEU A 644 30.99 -18.86 7.37
N ALA A 645 30.77 -17.65 7.90
CA ALA A 645 31.83 -16.74 8.33
C ALA A 645 31.43 -15.98 9.61
N THR A 646 31.50 -16.63 10.76
CA THR A 646 31.07 -16.05 12.04
C THR A 646 32.09 -15.10 12.66
N HIS A 647 33.39 -15.41 12.57
CA HIS A 647 34.45 -14.64 13.22
C HIS A 647 35.57 -14.22 12.27
N GLU A 648 35.95 -15.10 11.34
CA GLU A 648 36.97 -14.83 10.32
C GLU A 648 36.38 -15.02 8.91
N PRO A 649 36.78 -14.21 7.92
CA PRO A 649 36.39 -14.43 6.54
C PRO A 649 36.92 -15.76 6.01
N LEU A 650 36.06 -16.52 5.33
CA LEU A 650 36.46 -17.72 4.61
C LEU A 650 37.17 -17.32 3.31
N ARG A 651 38.28 -17.97 2.97
CA ARG A 651 39.05 -17.65 1.75
C ARG A 651 38.98 -18.80 0.75
N ILE A 652 38.75 -18.47 -0.51
CA ILE A 652 38.80 -19.40 -1.64
C ILE A 652 39.96 -18.97 -2.55
N GLY A 653 41.00 -19.78 -2.67
CA GLY A 653 42.13 -19.51 -3.55
C GLY A 653 41.75 -19.54 -5.05
N PRO A 654 42.59 -19.00 -5.94
CA PRO A 654 42.36 -19.06 -7.38
C PRO A 654 42.17 -20.49 -7.87
N GLY A 655 41.05 -20.78 -8.55
CA GLY A 655 40.73 -22.13 -9.04
C GLY A 655 40.37 -23.15 -7.95
N GLU A 656 40.23 -22.72 -6.69
CA GLU A 656 39.74 -23.57 -5.60
C GLU A 656 38.21 -23.53 -5.50
N SER A 657 37.64 -24.51 -4.82
CA SER A 657 36.20 -24.60 -4.56
C SER A 657 35.90 -24.74 -3.08
N GLN A 658 34.83 -24.10 -2.64
CA GLN A 658 34.25 -24.23 -1.33
C GLN A 658 32.83 -24.80 -1.44
N SER A 659 32.60 -25.97 -0.86
CA SER A 659 31.24 -26.53 -0.77
C SER A 659 30.58 -26.19 0.57
N ALA A 660 29.26 -26.24 0.61
CA ALA A 660 28.46 -26.28 1.84
C ALA A 660 27.13 -27.01 1.56
N SER A 661 26.53 -27.60 2.60
CA SER A 661 25.30 -28.40 2.50
C SER A 661 24.45 -28.25 3.76
N GLY A 662 23.13 -28.07 3.62
CA GLY A 662 22.22 -27.80 4.74
C GLY A 662 20.79 -28.38 4.58
N ASN A 663 20.51 -29.40 5.41
CA ASN A 663 19.34 -29.69 6.26
C ASN A 663 17.94 -30.13 5.78
N ARG A 664 17.61 -31.35 6.24
CA ARG A 664 16.27 -31.98 6.37
C ARG A 664 15.30 -31.21 7.28
N GLY A 665 14.22 -30.65 6.72
CA GLY A 665 13.03 -30.29 7.49
C GLY A 665 12.21 -31.52 7.86
N ASP A 666 11.72 -31.63 9.10
CA ASP A 666 10.76 -32.65 9.53
C ASP A 666 9.44 -31.98 9.92
N GLY A 667 8.45 -32.06 9.03
CA GLY A 667 7.14 -31.46 9.24
C GLY A 667 6.22 -32.39 10.02
N GLY A 668 6.61 -32.80 11.23
CA GLY A 668 5.85 -33.76 12.03
C GLY A 668 5.05 -33.17 13.18
N ARG A 669 3.89 -33.80 13.42
CA ARG A 669 2.91 -33.50 14.49
C ARG A 669 3.58 -33.60 15.87
N VAL A 670 3.32 -32.63 16.75
CA VAL A 670 3.70 -32.70 18.18
C VAL A 670 2.93 -33.84 18.86
N LEU A 671 3.65 -34.81 19.41
CA LEU A 671 3.12 -35.70 20.45
C LEU A 671 2.97 -34.89 21.75
N PRO A 672 1.85 -34.99 22.47
CA PRO A 672 1.64 -34.21 23.68
C PRO A 672 2.54 -34.74 24.82
N GLY A 673 3.23 -33.82 25.50
CA GLY A 673 3.77 -34.02 26.84
C GLY A 673 5.27 -34.29 26.93
N MET A 674 6.02 -33.26 27.32
CA MET A 674 6.80 -33.23 28.57
C MET A 674 7.27 -31.81 28.88
#